data_AF-A0A496AVD9-F1
#
_entry.id   AF-A0A496AVD9-F1
#
_cell.length_a   1.000
_cell.length_b   1.000
_cell.length_c   1.000
_cell.angle_alpha   90.00
_cell.angle_beta   90.00
_cell.angle_gamma   90.00
#
_symmetry.space_group_name_H-M   'P 1'
#
loop_
_entity.id
_entity.type
_entity.pdbx_description
1 polymer ?
#
loop_
_entity_poly.entity_id
_entity_poly.type
_entity_poly.pdbx_seq_one_letter_code
_entity_poly.pdbx_strand_id
1 'polypeptide(L)'
;MKTNDTDLIQRVLDGDQDAFTTLVNKYQKSVHALVWRKIGDFHIAEELTQDVFLKVYKRLSTLKRPEQFPGWLYVIATRHCVSWLRKRQVPIRSLDAMSTDELEEVCYAQYEADRSETAAIEQRHELVKRLLKKLPESERTVVTLYYLAEMSGEEISQFLGVSPNTIRSRLHRARQRLQKQEAIIQEVFGSFQLSPHLTENIVQEIARIKPASPSVSKPWLPWGFSVASTLLVILMIGAGPRALSRFQQPYDLDATSEMTIQLVDTPVIQVSARKSDTRDRNRGAGFQSEPLLLAAAQAEDTGIPAAKAEWVQTKGPGGASHAGLFLASDRTLYAIARTGLYQLSETEDAWTLVSASGANREFNAVMAEREDTLYLLTPNELLVSIDVGKTWNSLGKRPEGRAIALVITDTAMYLVLQTEVFRSEDVGNQWEPIGKDLQADNVPEAGAPKFRIWDALAVDNSLFVGTSHGLFRLTEDWEKLPVPTLHGIMSVAVTEDRLYVGTIASPPRGPHGPYAAVFYSTDLGDLWIDITPDHDQYPFKLAVAVGVVPIGDVLMLIGASGVLLSHDGGETWMDPMPDSDMFSISFGAFHTVALDENTFYRILDHGIARSMDGGETWQPFTAGLVNSNVPSLVTVENVLYALTPMAIRKSADGGESWETVGLNAKENISLERVEPKVATANGVLYASTSELEGVTLFRLSDDSNVFLPVEGVPDFEEDTLHVQWQKKLIETGKNNGDVNKVLEQREVIHDQGIEEQRTNGTFTVSDDTIFMEYRHKLFRWRRGETAWHYTGLEDQQGISPIKGKGFTLAASGNTVYTGKREGELFLSLDDGDTWTDVTENLAFPFGYFKEIHFAGSTVYVSTDMGVMRSQDGETWEVVTDVDGNELIMDRIVVDGVIVYGVCDSGIYETDKQTNTWKQITAELPHTATAFALDSRTFYIGTKQNGVFRFQRDDL
;
A
#
# COMPACT_ATOMS: atom_id res chain seq x y z
N MET A 1 -1.03 0.59 -50.78
CA MET A 1 -2.35 -0.06 -51.04
C MET A 1 -2.97 -0.37 -49.68
N LYS A 2 -4.29 -0.19 -49.48
CA LYS A 2 -4.95 -0.72 -48.26
C LYS A 2 -5.04 -2.23 -48.41
N THR A 3 -4.29 -2.98 -47.60
CA THR A 3 -4.34 -4.45 -47.60
C THR A 3 -5.74 -4.89 -47.15
N ASN A 4 -6.40 -5.69 -47.96
CA ASN A 4 -7.77 -6.16 -47.71
C ASN A 4 -7.73 -7.30 -46.68
N ASP A 5 -8.55 -7.20 -45.63
CA ASP A 5 -8.59 -8.23 -44.58
C ASP A 5 -9.00 -9.59 -45.12
N THR A 6 -9.86 -9.62 -46.15
CA THR A 6 -10.26 -10.85 -46.84
C THR A 6 -9.05 -11.59 -47.42
N ASP A 7 -8.11 -10.85 -48.01
CA ASP A 7 -6.92 -11.41 -48.67
C ASP A 7 -5.90 -11.89 -47.63
N LEU A 8 -5.77 -11.17 -46.51
CA LEU A 8 -4.94 -11.59 -45.38
C LEU A 8 -5.49 -12.85 -44.71
N ILE A 9 -6.80 -12.90 -44.43
CA ILE A 9 -7.46 -14.05 -43.82
C ILE A 9 -7.30 -15.29 -44.70
N GLN A 10 -7.47 -15.16 -46.02
CA GLN A 10 -7.26 -16.28 -46.93
C GLN A 10 -5.82 -16.80 -46.87
N ARG A 11 -4.82 -15.90 -46.92
CA ARG A 11 -3.39 -16.28 -46.79
C ARG A 11 -3.11 -17.00 -45.47
N VAL A 12 -3.68 -16.55 -44.34
CA VAL A 12 -3.52 -17.24 -43.04
C VAL A 12 -4.11 -18.65 -43.06
N LEU A 13 -5.27 -18.84 -43.70
CA LEU A 13 -5.88 -20.16 -43.88
C LEU A 13 -5.05 -21.07 -44.81
N ASP A 14 -4.32 -20.47 -45.75
CA ASP A 14 -3.38 -21.15 -46.65
C ASP A 14 -1.99 -21.40 -45.99
N GLY A 15 -1.80 -21.01 -44.73
CA GLY A 15 -0.61 -21.29 -43.90
C GLY A 15 0.39 -20.14 -43.74
N ASP A 16 0.08 -18.95 -44.25
CA ASP A 16 0.95 -17.76 -44.17
C ASP A 16 0.88 -17.10 -42.79
N GLN A 17 1.92 -17.27 -41.97
CA GLN A 17 1.99 -16.67 -40.64
C GLN A 17 2.21 -15.15 -40.68
N ASP A 18 2.93 -14.61 -41.67
CA ASP A 18 3.17 -13.16 -41.82
C ASP A 18 1.88 -12.40 -42.14
N ALA A 19 0.96 -13.04 -42.87
CA ALA A 19 -0.39 -12.51 -43.06
C ALA A 19 -1.16 -12.39 -41.73
N PHE A 20 -0.91 -13.27 -40.75
CA PHE A 20 -1.52 -13.17 -39.43
C PHE A 20 -0.86 -12.07 -38.59
N THR A 21 0.47 -11.96 -38.62
CA THR A 21 1.23 -10.85 -38.03
C THR A 21 0.69 -9.50 -38.52
N THR A 22 0.34 -9.40 -39.81
CA THR A 22 -0.27 -8.20 -40.40
C THR A 22 -1.67 -7.90 -39.84
N LEU A 23 -2.49 -8.93 -39.57
CA LEU A 23 -3.80 -8.77 -38.92
C LEU A 23 -3.67 -8.38 -37.45
N VAL A 24 -2.73 -8.98 -36.70
CA VAL A 24 -2.44 -8.61 -35.29
C VAL A 24 -2.03 -7.14 -35.23
N ASN A 25 -1.02 -6.74 -36.01
CA ASN A 25 -0.54 -5.36 -36.06
C ASN A 25 -1.64 -4.33 -36.38
N LYS A 26 -2.60 -4.71 -37.24
CA LYS A 26 -3.73 -3.84 -37.63
C LYS A 26 -4.78 -3.68 -36.53
N TYR A 27 -5.03 -4.71 -35.71
CA TYR A 27 -6.15 -4.73 -34.77
C TYR A 27 -5.77 -4.72 -33.29
N GLN A 28 -4.49 -4.88 -32.93
CA GLN A 28 -4.04 -4.97 -31.54
C GLN A 28 -4.44 -3.76 -30.69
N LYS A 29 -4.27 -2.53 -31.19
CA LYS A 29 -4.71 -1.30 -30.50
C LYS A 29 -6.21 -1.34 -30.15
N SER A 30 -7.06 -1.73 -31.11
CA SER A 30 -8.51 -1.78 -30.96
C SER A 30 -8.98 -2.89 -30.01
N VAL A 31 -8.34 -4.06 -30.05
CA VAL A 31 -8.62 -5.16 -29.12
C VAL A 31 -8.18 -4.79 -27.72
N HIS A 32 -6.96 -4.28 -27.55
CA HIS A 32 -6.42 -3.87 -26.26
C HIS A 32 -7.28 -2.80 -25.58
N ALA A 33 -7.61 -1.72 -26.31
CA ALA A 33 -8.48 -0.66 -25.79
C ALA A 33 -9.88 -1.18 -25.39
N LEU A 34 -10.42 -2.18 -26.09
CA LEU A 34 -11.69 -2.82 -25.75
C LEU A 34 -11.58 -3.71 -24.50
N VAL A 35 -10.49 -4.47 -24.37
CA VAL A 35 -10.22 -5.35 -23.22
C VAL A 35 -9.99 -4.48 -21.97
N TRP A 36 -9.09 -3.51 -22.05
CA TRP A 36 -8.84 -2.54 -20.97
C TRP A 36 -10.11 -1.83 -20.50
N ARG A 37 -10.97 -1.38 -21.43
CA ARG A 37 -12.29 -0.80 -21.12
C ARG A 37 -13.25 -1.74 -20.36
N LYS A 38 -13.04 -3.06 -20.43
CA LYS A 38 -13.87 -4.08 -19.75
C LYS A 38 -13.25 -4.60 -18.45
N ILE A 39 -11.92 -4.62 -18.37
CA ILE A 39 -11.17 -5.24 -17.26
C ILE A 39 -10.67 -4.18 -16.27
N GLY A 40 -10.27 -3.01 -16.76
CA GLY A 40 -9.85 -1.85 -15.95
C GLY A 40 -8.40 -1.91 -15.47
N ASP A 41 -7.64 -2.93 -15.84
CA ASP A 41 -6.23 -3.14 -15.54
C ASP A 41 -5.44 -3.20 -16.86
N PHE A 42 -4.28 -2.55 -16.94
CA PHE A 42 -3.49 -2.44 -18.17
C PHE A 42 -2.69 -3.71 -18.47
N HIS A 43 -2.00 -4.28 -17.49
CA HIS A 43 -1.17 -5.48 -17.69
C HIS A 43 -2.02 -6.71 -17.99
N ILE A 44 -3.13 -6.88 -17.26
CA ILE A 44 -4.10 -7.94 -17.53
C ILE A 44 -4.78 -7.73 -18.90
N ALA A 45 -4.98 -6.47 -19.34
CA ALA A 45 -5.53 -6.21 -20.66
C ALA A 45 -4.56 -6.59 -21.80
N GLU A 46 -3.25 -6.47 -21.60
CA GLU A 46 -2.25 -6.93 -22.55
C GLU A 46 -2.26 -8.46 -22.66
N GLU A 47 -2.17 -9.17 -21.54
CA GLU A 47 -2.24 -10.64 -21.46
C GLU A 47 -3.51 -11.18 -22.14
N LEU A 48 -4.69 -10.64 -21.77
CA LEU A 48 -5.96 -11.04 -22.36
C LEU A 48 -6.05 -10.67 -23.85
N THR A 49 -5.34 -9.65 -24.32
CA THR A 49 -5.24 -9.31 -25.75
C THR A 49 -4.46 -10.37 -26.52
N GLN A 50 -3.35 -10.87 -25.99
CA GLN A 50 -2.63 -12.01 -26.56
C GLN A 50 -3.58 -13.22 -26.70
N ASP A 51 -4.27 -13.53 -25.61
CA ASP A 51 -5.17 -14.67 -25.51
C ASP A 51 -6.41 -14.54 -26.45
N VAL A 52 -6.88 -13.32 -26.74
CA VAL A 52 -7.85 -13.05 -27.83
C VAL A 52 -7.27 -13.41 -29.18
N PHE A 53 -6.05 -12.99 -29.52
CA PHE A 53 -5.45 -13.30 -30.82
C PHE A 53 -5.14 -14.79 -30.99
N LEU A 54 -4.73 -15.50 -29.94
CA LEU A 54 -4.60 -16.96 -29.95
C LEU A 54 -5.94 -17.66 -30.21
N LYS A 55 -7.04 -17.17 -29.60
CA LYS A 55 -8.39 -17.68 -29.85
C LYS A 55 -8.92 -17.34 -31.24
N VAL A 56 -8.53 -16.19 -31.79
CA VAL A 56 -8.82 -15.78 -33.17
C VAL A 56 -8.10 -16.69 -34.16
N TYR A 57 -6.80 -16.92 -33.99
CA TYR A 57 -6.00 -17.82 -34.82
C TYR A 57 -6.61 -19.24 -34.86
N LYS A 58 -6.84 -19.83 -33.67
CA LYS A 58 -7.45 -21.17 -33.51
C LYS A 58 -8.86 -21.29 -34.12
N ARG A 59 -9.58 -20.19 -34.33
CA ARG A 59 -10.97 -20.17 -34.81
C ARG A 59 -11.17 -19.52 -36.17
N LEU A 60 -10.10 -19.05 -36.84
CA LEU A 60 -10.22 -18.24 -38.05
C LEU A 60 -10.96 -18.96 -39.17
N SER A 61 -10.75 -20.27 -39.30
CA SER A 61 -11.45 -21.18 -40.23
C SER A 61 -12.97 -21.27 -40.02
N THR A 62 -13.50 -20.79 -38.88
CA THR A 62 -14.94 -20.74 -38.60
C THR A 62 -15.63 -19.47 -39.12
N LEU A 63 -14.87 -18.48 -39.59
CA LEU A 63 -15.38 -17.23 -40.13
C LEU A 63 -15.90 -17.42 -41.57
N LYS A 64 -17.22 -17.54 -41.72
CA LYS A 64 -17.88 -17.74 -43.02
C LYS A 64 -17.90 -16.51 -43.96
N ARG A 65 -17.63 -15.32 -43.42
CA ARG A 65 -17.74 -14.03 -44.10
C ARG A 65 -16.53 -13.17 -43.70
N PRO A 66 -15.41 -13.25 -44.43
CA PRO A 66 -14.17 -12.55 -44.08
C PRO A 66 -14.35 -11.03 -43.92
N GLU A 67 -15.28 -10.43 -44.66
CA GLU A 67 -15.64 -9.01 -44.56
C GLU A 67 -16.28 -8.62 -43.22
N GLN A 68 -16.66 -9.59 -42.39
CA GLN A 68 -17.20 -9.39 -41.04
C GLN A 68 -16.13 -9.58 -39.93
N PHE A 69 -14.85 -9.78 -40.29
CA PHE A 69 -13.77 -10.03 -39.35
C PHE A 69 -13.69 -9.02 -38.18
N PRO A 70 -13.81 -7.68 -38.36
CA PRO A 70 -13.73 -6.73 -37.24
C PRO A 70 -14.81 -6.95 -36.17
N GLY A 71 -16.07 -7.15 -36.60
CA GLY A 71 -17.18 -7.43 -35.68
C GLY A 71 -17.11 -8.83 -35.05
N TRP A 72 -16.56 -9.82 -35.78
CA TRP A 72 -16.32 -11.16 -35.25
C TRP A 72 -15.21 -11.16 -34.18
N LEU A 73 -14.14 -10.41 -34.42
CA LEU A 73 -13.06 -10.14 -33.47
C LEU A 73 -13.58 -9.45 -32.19
N TYR A 74 -14.38 -8.40 -32.33
CA TYR A 74 -15.07 -7.73 -31.21
C TYR A 74 -15.90 -8.71 -30.35
N VAL A 75 -16.62 -9.65 -30.99
CA VAL A 75 -17.40 -10.68 -30.29
C VAL A 75 -16.52 -11.68 -29.54
N ILE A 76 -15.37 -12.09 -30.11
CA ILE A 76 -14.42 -12.97 -29.41
C ILE A 76 -13.82 -12.25 -28.21
N ALA A 77 -13.30 -11.03 -28.39
CA ALA A 77 -12.71 -10.22 -27.33
C ALA A 77 -13.70 -9.98 -26.18
N THR A 78 -14.93 -9.54 -26.50
CA THR A 78 -15.98 -9.30 -25.51
C THR A 78 -16.36 -10.57 -24.76
N ARG A 79 -16.50 -11.71 -25.45
CA ARG A 79 -16.81 -12.99 -24.78
C ARG A 79 -15.67 -13.49 -23.91
N HIS A 80 -14.42 -13.26 -24.30
CA HIS A 80 -13.27 -13.62 -23.48
C HIS A 80 -13.24 -12.77 -22.20
N CYS A 81 -13.40 -11.45 -22.30
CA CYS A 81 -13.53 -10.57 -21.13
C CYS A 81 -14.67 -11.00 -20.20
N VAL A 82 -15.87 -11.28 -20.74
CA VAL A 82 -17.01 -11.75 -19.94
C VAL A 82 -16.75 -13.12 -19.32
N SER A 83 -16.05 -14.02 -20.02
CA SER A 83 -15.68 -15.34 -19.47
C SER A 83 -14.65 -15.22 -18.35
N TRP A 84 -13.70 -14.30 -18.46
CA TRP A 84 -12.69 -14.01 -17.44
C TRP A 84 -13.33 -13.38 -16.21
N LEU A 85 -14.14 -12.32 -16.40
CA LEU A 85 -14.90 -11.68 -15.32
C LEU A 85 -15.83 -12.66 -14.59
N ARG A 86 -16.51 -13.56 -15.31
CA ARG A 86 -17.35 -14.61 -14.69
C ARG A 86 -16.57 -15.64 -13.89
N LYS A 87 -15.36 -16.01 -14.33
CA LYS A 87 -14.47 -16.89 -13.56
C LYS A 87 -14.00 -16.22 -12.26
N ARG A 88 -13.90 -14.88 -12.25
CA ARG A 88 -13.53 -14.06 -11.08
C ARG A 88 -14.73 -13.62 -10.20
N GLN A 89 -15.97 -13.94 -10.60
CA GLN A 89 -17.21 -13.47 -9.92
C GLN A 89 -18.00 -14.58 -9.19
N VAL A 90 -17.33 -15.65 -8.78
CA VAL A 90 -17.87 -16.64 -7.83
C VAL A 90 -16.76 -16.88 -6.79
N PRO A 91 -17.00 -16.72 -5.48
CA PRO A 91 -18.27 -16.44 -4.80
C PRO A 91 -18.64 -14.95 -4.70
N ILE A 92 -19.90 -14.68 -4.32
CA ILE A 92 -20.39 -13.35 -3.96
C ILE A 92 -20.47 -13.29 -2.42
N ARG A 93 -19.70 -12.42 -1.77
CA ARG A 93 -20.02 -11.86 -0.44
C ARG A 93 -20.67 -10.48 -0.62
N SER A 94 -21.47 -10.04 0.36
CA SER A 94 -22.04 -8.69 0.37
C SER A 94 -20.94 -7.64 0.54
N LEU A 95 -21.16 -6.43 0.02
CA LEU A 95 -20.25 -5.29 0.20
C LEU A 95 -20.29 -4.68 1.62
N ASP A 96 -21.06 -5.28 2.54
CA ASP A 96 -21.16 -4.88 3.94
C ASP A 96 -20.22 -5.69 4.87
N ALA A 97 -19.25 -6.43 4.30
CA ALA A 97 -18.37 -7.34 5.04
C ALA A 97 -16.91 -7.35 4.51
N MET A 98 -16.38 -6.19 4.10
CA MET A 98 -14.93 -5.99 3.98
C MET A 98 -14.45 -5.33 5.27
N SER A 99 -13.38 -5.84 5.89
CA SER A 99 -12.77 -5.18 7.04
C SER A 99 -11.95 -3.96 6.61
N THR A 100 -11.73 -3.03 7.54
CA THR A 100 -10.96 -1.80 7.29
C THR A 100 -9.52 -2.07 6.88
N ASP A 101 -8.97 -3.22 7.23
CA ASP A 101 -7.57 -3.59 7.00
C ASP A 101 -7.29 -3.93 5.53
N GLU A 102 -8.19 -4.63 4.83
CA GLU A 102 -8.05 -4.88 3.38
C GLU A 102 -8.09 -3.56 2.58
N LEU A 103 -8.86 -2.57 3.06
CA LEU A 103 -8.92 -1.24 2.45
C LEU A 103 -7.65 -0.42 2.73
N GLU A 104 -7.10 -0.50 3.95
CA GLU A 104 -5.83 0.16 4.30
C GLU A 104 -4.60 -0.47 3.63
N GLU A 105 -4.58 -1.79 3.45
CA GLU A 105 -3.45 -2.49 2.81
C GLU A 105 -3.37 -2.18 1.32
N VAL A 106 -4.53 -2.11 0.63
CA VAL A 106 -4.62 -1.59 -0.74
C VAL A 106 -4.15 -0.13 -0.81
N CYS A 107 -4.55 0.73 0.14
CA CYS A 107 -4.05 2.11 0.22
C CYS A 107 -2.54 2.21 0.52
N TYR A 108 -1.95 1.27 1.26
CA TYR A 108 -0.52 1.25 1.57
C TYR A 108 0.33 0.77 0.38
N ALA A 109 -0.14 -0.23 -0.38
CA ALA A 109 0.45 -0.61 -1.65
C ALA A 109 0.40 0.55 -2.68
N GLN A 110 -0.67 1.35 -2.63
CA GLN A 110 -0.82 2.56 -3.42
C GLN A 110 0.16 3.67 -2.99
N TYR A 111 0.52 3.74 -1.71
CA TYR A 111 1.51 4.67 -1.16
C TYR A 111 2.98 4.30 -1.48
N GLU A 112 3.37 3.01 -1.45
CA GLU A 112 4.70 2.61 -1.96
C GLU A 112 4.82 2.86 -3.47
N ALA A 113 3.74 2.67 -4.24
CA ALA A 113 3.73 2.94 -5.68
C ALA A 113 4.01 4.42 -6.01
N ASP A 114 3.40 5.35 -5.26
CA ASP A 114 3.43 6.81 -5.49
C ASP A 114 4.83 7.47 -5.57
N ARG A 115 5.93 6.77 -5.29
CA ARG A 115 7.31 7.28 -5.40
C ARG A 115 8.01 7.06 -6.74
N SER A 116 7.44 6.28 -7.68
CA SER A 116 8.04 6.05 -9.01
C SER A 116 7.48 6.99 -10.09
N GLU A 117 8.27 7.32 -11.12
CA GLU A 117 7.79 8.06 -12.30
C GLU A 117 6.66 7.30 -13.04
N THR A 118 6.65 5.97 -12.93
CA THR A 118 5.57 5.08 -13.39
C THR A 118 4.24 5.34 -12.66
N ALA A 119 4.26 5.83 -11.41
CA ALA A 119 3.05 6.06 -10.63
C ALA A 119 2.35 7.39 -10.97
N ALA A 120 3.08 8.41 -11.42
CA ALA A 120 2.44 9.60 -11.99
C ALA A 120 1.60 9.24 -13.23
N ILE A 121 2.05 8.23 -13.99
CA ILE A 121 1.33 7.66 -15.13
C ILE A 121 0.12 6.84 -14.64
N GLU A 122 0.27 5.97 -13.63
CA GLU A 122 -0.84 5.13 -13.14
C GLU A 122 -1.91 5.91 -12.35
N GLN A 123 -1.53 6.94 -11.58
CA GLN A 123 -2.47 7.90 -10.96
C GLN A 123 -3.31 8.63 -12.02
N ARG A 124 -2.67 9.03 -13.14
CA ARG A 124 -3.34 9.61 -14.31
C ARG A 124 -4.25 8.59 -14.99
N HIS A 125 -3.85 7.32 -15.10
CA HIS A 125 -4.70 6.23 -15.59
C HIS A 125 -5.95 6.03 -14.73
N GLU A 126 -5.83 5.95 -13.39
CA GLU A 126 -6.98 5.78 -12.51
C GLU A 126 -7.86 7.05 -12.45
N LEU A 127 -7.28 8.25 -12.58
CA LEU A 127 -8.07 9.48 -12.78
C LEU A 127 -8.92 9.37 -14.05
N VAL A 128 -8.32 9.04 -15.20
CA VAL A 128 -9.05 8.85 -16.45
C VAL A 128 -10.09 7.73 -16.34
N LYS A 129 -9.79 6.61 -15.67
CA LYS A 129 -10.72 5.51 -15.38
C LYS A 129 -11.91 5.96 -14.52
N ARG A 130 -11.70 6.77 -13.48
CA ARG A 130 -12.76 7.43 -12.67
C ARG A 130 -13.60 8.41 -13.48
N LEU A 131 -13.00 9.18 -14.40
CA LEU A 131 -13.72 10.11 -15.27
C LEU A 131 -14.58 9.38 -16.31
N LEU A 132 -14.01 8.35 -16.97
CA LEU A 132 -14.73 7.50 -17.91
C LEU A 132 -15.87 6.73 -17.24
N LYS A 133 -15.72 6.31 -15.98
CA LYS A 133 -16.81 5.71 -15.17
C LYS A 133 -18.06 6.59 -15.08
N LYS A 134 -17.95 7.93 -15.23
CA LYS A 134 -19.10 8.87 -15.25
C LYS A 134 -19.87 8.88 -16.57
N LEU A 135 -19.33 8.31 -17.66
CA LEU A 135 -20.02 8.18 -18.94
C LEU A 135 -20.92 6.93 -18.99
N PRO A 136 -22.09 6.99 -19.67
CA PRO A 136 -22.83 5.81 -20.11
C PRO A 136 -21.94 4.83 -20.89
N GLU A 137 -22.17 3.52 -20.76
CA GLU A 137 -21.31 2.49 -21.37
C GLU A 137 -21.09 2.68 -22.88
N SER A 138 -22.15 3.06 -23.61
CA SER A 138 -22.12 3.27 -25.06
C SER A 138 -21.34 4.52 -25.47
N GLU A 139 -21.25 5.54 -24.59
CA GLU A 139 -20.45 6.75 -24.78
C GLU A 139 -18.99 6.48 -24.39
N ARG A 140 -18.76 5.83 -23.25
CA ARG A 140 -17.45 5.40 -22.74
C ARG A 140 -16.68 4.56 -23.75
N THR A 141 -17.33 3.54 -24.31
CA THR A 141 -16.71 2.62 -25.28
C THR A 141 -16.27 3.34 -26.56
N VAL A 142 -17.04 4.32 -27.02
CA VAL A 142 -16.70 5.12 -28.21
C VAL A 142 -15.55 6.08 -27.92
N VAL A 143 -15.52 6.73 -26.75
CA VAL A 143 -14.39 7.58 -26.32
C VAL A 143 -13.10 6.78 -26.25
N THR A 144 -13.08 5.64 -25.55
CA THR A 144 -11.86 4.84 -25.42
C THR A 144 -11.35 4.36 -26.78
N LEU A 145 -12.22 3.85 -27.67
CA LEU A 145 -11.77 3.43 -29.01
C LEU A 145 -11.29 4.60 -29.89
N TYR A 146 -11.85 5.80 -29.71
CA TYR A 146 -11.46 6.98 -30.49
C TYR A 146 -10.10 7.55 -30.05
N TYR A 147 -9.84 7.68 -28.76
CA TYR A 147 -8.61 8.29 -28.25
C TYR A 147 -7.49 7.29 -27.96
N LEU A 148 -7.77 6.12 -27.37
CA LEU A 148 -6.74 5.13 -27.01
C LEU A 148 -6.36 4.20 -28.18
N ALA A 149 -7.32 3.90 -29.06
CA ALA A 149 -7.07 3.09 -30.26
C ALA A 149 -6.98 3.93 -31.55
N GLU A 150 -7.04 5.27 -31.44
CA GLU A 150 -6.90 6.25 -32.55
C GLU A 150 -7.88 6.01 -33.72
N MET A 151 -9.00 5.32 -33.47
CA MET A 151 -9.89 4.85 -34.54
C MET A 151 -10.79 5.98 -35.07
N SER A 152 -10.94 6.08 -36.39
CA SER A 152 -11.95 6.96 -36.99
C SER A 152 -13.37 6.52 -36.65
N GLY A 153 -14.34 7.43 -36.72
CA GLY A 153 -15.75 7.11 -36.42
C GLY A 153 -16.32 6.01 -37.33
N GLU A 154 -15.81 5.93 -38.56
CA GLU A 154 -16.11 4.91 -39.56
C GLU A 154 -15.50 3.55 -39.20
N GLU A 155 -14.29 3.49 -38.64
CA GLU A 155 -13.65 2.26 -38.16
C GLU A 155 -14.32 1.75 -36.87
N ILE A 156 -14.65 2.64 -35.93
CA ILE A 156 -15.43 2.29 -34.72
C ILE A 156 -16.81 1.76 -35.11
N SER A 157 -17.44 2.36 -36.13
CA SER A 157 -18.73 1.90 -36.69
C SER A 157 -18.63 0.46 -37.21
N GLN A 158 -17.58 0.12 -37.95
CA GLN A 158 -17.34 -1.24 -38.46
C GLN A 158 -16.99 -2.25 -37.35
N PHE A 159 -16.22 -1.83 -36.36
CA PHE A 159 -15.78 -2.69 -35.24
C PHE A 159 -16.91 -3.00 -34.26
N LEU A 160 -17.73 -2.00 -33.91
CA LEU A 160 -18.88 -2.16 -33.00
C LEU A 160 -20.18 -2.62 -33.71
N GLY A 161 -20.25 -2.55 -35.04
CA GLY A 161 -21.42 -2.94 -35.82
C GLY A 161 -22.62 -1.97 -35.72
N VAL A 162 -22.37 -0.68 -35.47
CA VAL A 162 -23.39 0.38 -35.32
C VAL A 162 -23.20 1.50 -36.34
N SER A 163 -24.21 2.33 -36.59
CA SER A 163 -24.13 3.35 -37.66
C SER A 163 -23.08 4.46 -37.36
N PRO A 164 -22.42 5.05 -38.37
CA PRO A 164 -21.49 6.17 -38.17
C PRO A 164 -22.14 7.39 -37.51
N ASN A 165 -23.42 7.64 -37.77
CA ASN A 165 -24.19 8.72 -37.13
C ASN A 165 -24.37 8.45 -35.63
N THR A 166 -24.60 7.20 -35.23
CA THR A 166 -24.67 6.78 -33.82
C THR A 166 -23.32 7.00 -33.12
N ILE A 167 -22.20 6.67 -33.77
CA ILE A 167 -20.85 6.93 -33.25
C ILE A 167 -20.59 8.42 -33.05
N ARG A 168 -20.83 9.25 -34.08
CA ARG A 168 -20.65 10.71 -34.00
C ARG A 168 -21.50 11.34 -32.89
N SER A 169 -22.74 10.88 -32.74
CA SER A 169 -23.66 11.34 -31.69
C SER A 169 -23.18 10.97 -30.28
N ARG A 170 -22.71 9.72 -30.08
CA ARG A 170 -22.17 9.24 -28.79
C ARG A 170 -20.86 9.95 -28.42
N LEU A 171 -19.94 10.12 -29.38
CA LEU A 171 -18.68 10.86 -29.16
C LEU A 171 -18.94 12.33 -28.80
N HIS A 172 -19.89 12.99 -29.48
CA HIS A 172 -20.24 14.38 -29.19
C HIS A 172 -20.82 14.56 -27.78
N ARG A 173 -21.76 13.71 -27.35
CA ARG A 173 -22.30 13.74 -25.98
C ARG A 173 -21.24 13.45 -24.93
N ALA A 174 -20.34 12.50 -25.21
CA ALA A 174 -19.26 12.18 -24.29
C ALA A 174 -18.29 13.35 -24.08
N ARG A 175 -17.91 14.07 -25.16
CA ARG A 175 -17.12 15.30 -25.08
C ARG A 175 -17.82 16.39 -24.28
N GLN A 176 -19.12 16.61 -24.49
CA GLN A 176 -19.90 17.57 -23.69
C GLN A 176 -19.91 17.21 -22.19
N ARG A 177 -20.01 15.92 -21.84
CA ARG A 177 -19.95 15.46 -20.44
C ARG A 177 -18.56 15.57 -19.81
N LEU A 178 -17.50 15.55 -20.62
CA LEU A 178 -16.10 15.58 -20.19
C LEU A 178 -15.41 16.94 -20.47
N GLN A 179 -16.17 18.00 -20.75
CA GLN A 179 -15.65 19.23 -21.38
C GLN A 179 -14.50 19.92 -20.62
N LYS A 180 -14.44 19.81 -19.28
CA LYS A 180 -13.34 20.35 -18.45
C LYS A 180 -12.12 19.42 -18.33
N GLN A 181 -12.22 18.20 -18.85
CA GLN A 181 -11.29 17.09 -18.59
C GLN A 181 -10.78 16.42 -19.88
N GLU A 182 -11.29 16.83 -21.06
CA GLU A 182 -10.92 16.23 -22.34
C GLU A 182 -9.41 16.33 -22.63
N ALA A 183 -8.76 17.44 -22.24
CA ALA A 183 -7.32 17.62 -22.43
C ALA A 183 -6.49 16.58 -21.66
N ILE A 184 -6.78 16.37 -20.36
CA ILE A 184 -6.12 15.35 -19.53
C ILE A 184 -6.39 13.95 -20.10
N ILE A 185 -7.62 13.68 -20.55
CA ILE A 185 -7.96 12.38 -21.17
C ILE A 185 -7.18 12.17 -22.47
N GLN A 186 -6.93 13.21 -23.28
CA GLN A 186 -6.11 13.11 -24.49
C GLN A 186 -4.62 12.97 -24.19
N GLU A 187 -4.08 13.73 -23.25
CA GLU A 187 -2.66 13.65 -22.81
C GLU A 187 -2.33 12.24 -22.31
N VAL A 188 -3.16 11.74 -21.39
CA VAL A 188 -2.99 10.41 -20.79
C VAL A 188 -3.27 9.30 -21.79
N PHE A 189 -4.23 9.46 -22.71
CA PHE A 189 -4.40 8.49 -23.80
C PHE A 189 -3.23 8.49 -24.82
N GLY A 190 -2.56 9.62 -25.00
CA GLY A 190 -1.36 9.73 -25.84
C GLY A 190 -0.09 9.13 -25.24
N SER A 191 0.00 8.98 -23.91
CA SER A 191 1.15 8.36 -23.24
C SER A 191 1.15 6.84 -23.24
N PHE A 192 0.03 6.17 -23.55
CA PHE A 192 0.01 4.70 -23.64
C PHE A 192 0.73 4.19 -24.89
N GLN A 193 1.75 3.37 -24.69
CA GLN A 193 2.35 2.54 -25.73
C GLN A 193 2.09 1.07 -25.39
N LEU A 194 1.63 0.29 -26.38
CA LEU A 194 1.63 -1.17 -26.26
C LEU A 194 3.07 -1.67 -26.30
N SER A 195 3.37 -2.74 -25.58
CA SER A 195 4.67 -3.40 -25.64
C SER A 195 5.10 -3.65 -27.09
N PRO A 196 6.32 -3.23 -27.50
CA PRO A 196 6.86 -3.54 -28.82
C PRO A 196 6.85 -5.03 -29.14
N HIS A 197 6.93 -5.86 -28.10
CA HIS A 197 6.99 -7.32 -28.19
C HIS A 197 5.62 -8.01 -28.23
N LEU A 198 4.50 -7.28 -28.11
CA LEU A 198 3.16 -7.89 -28.06
C LEU A 198 2.88 -8.78 -29.30
N THR A 199 3.13 -8.25 -30.49
CA THR A 199 2.99 -9.01 -31.75
C THR A 199 3.98 -10.18 -31.79
N GLU A 200 5.21 -9.99 -31.33
CA GLU A 200 6.24 -11.04 -31.34
C GLU A 200 5.85 -12.20 -30.42
N ASN A 201 5.35 -11.92 -29.21
CA ASN A 201 4.85 -12.91 -28.26
C ASN A 201 3.68 -13.71 -28.84
N ILE A 202 2.70 -13.03 -29.46
CA ILE A 202 1.56 -13.68 -30.13
C ILE A 202 2.06 -14.60 -31.27
N VAL A 203 3.03 -14.16 -32.07
CA VAL A 203 3.60 -14.94 -33.17
C VAL A 203 4.43 -16.13 -32.67
N GLN A 204 5.21 -15.97 -31.59
CA GLN A 204 5.96 -17.06 -30.96
C GLN A 204 5.03 -18.13 -30.38
N GLU A 205 3.96 -17.75 -29.69
CA GLU A 205 2.95 -18.70 -29.20
C GLU A 205 2.21 -19.40 -30.35
N ILE A 206 1.95 -18.70 -31.46
CA ILE A 206 1.40 -19.33 -32.67
C ILE A 206 2.39 -20.31 -33.32
N ALA A 207 3.70 -20.02 -33.31
CA ALA A 207 4.72 -20.94 -33.78
C ALA A 207 4.85 -22.19 -32.88
N ARG A 208 4.58 -22.06 -31.58
CA ARG A 208 4.48 -23.18 -30.62
C ARG A 208 3.21 -24.03 -30.82
N ILE A 209 2.11 -23.43 -31.32
CA ILE A 209 0.91 -24.15 -31.74
C ILE A 209 1.19 -24.92 -33.03
N LYS A 210 1.69 -26.15 -32.86
CA LYS A 210 2.05 -27.09 -33.93
C LYS A 210 0.98 -27.11 -35.04
N PRO A 211 1.30 -26.67 -36.28
CA PRO A 211 0.31 -26.65 -37.36
C PRO A 211 -0.13 -28.09 -37.67
N ALA A 212 -1.44 -28.27 -37.84
CA ALA A 212 -1.95 -29.53 -38.34
C ALA A 212 -1.37 -29.77 -39.74
N SER A 213 -0.62 -30.87 -39.90
CA SER A 213 0.07 -31.17 -41.16
C SER A 213 -0.90 -31.13 -42.34
N PRO A 214 -0.58 -30.47 -43.47
CA PRO A 214 -1.43 -30.51 -44.65
C PRO A 214 -1.62 -31.97 -45.05
N SER A 215 -2.88 -32.40 -45.17
CA SER A 215 -3.21 -33.77 -45.53
C SER A 215 -2.73 -34.05 -46.95
N VAL A 216 -1.59 -34.75 -47.05
CA VAL A 216 -0.99 -35.15 -48.33
C VAL A 216 -2.03 -35.89 -49.15
N SER A 217 -2.42 -35.30 -50.28
CA SER A 217 -3.37 -35.87 -51.22
C SER A 217 -2.76 -37.13 -51.85
N LYS A 218 -3.11 -38.29 -51.31
CA LYS A 218 -2.80 -39.57 -51.96
C LYS A 218 -3.74 -39.72 -53.18
N PRO A 219 -3.20 -39.94 -54.39
CA PRO A 219 -4.02 -39.97 -55.60
C PRO A 219 -4.70 -41.33 -55.73
N TRP A 220 -5.99 -41.36 -56.09
CA TRP A 220 -6.56 -42.53 -56.76
C TRP A 220 -7.73 -42.17 -57.68
N LEU A 221 -7.80 -42.91 -58.80
CA LEU A 221 -8.77 -42.73 -59.89
C LEU A 221 -10.11 -43.46 -59.61
N PRO A 222 -11.16 -43.27 -60.44
CA PRO A 222 -12.54 -43.29 -59.94
C PRO A 222 -13.41 -44.49 -60.38
N TRP A 223 -14.65 -44.47 -59.87
CA TRP A 223 -15.86 -45.25 -60.23
C TRP A 223 -16.03 -46.63 -59.56
N GLY A 224 -17.24 -46.87 -59.03
CA GLY A 224 -17.66 -48.18 -58.49
C GLY A 224 -18.81 -48.11 -57.48
N PHE A 225 -20.05 -48.24 -57.96
CA PHE A 225 -21.31 -48.29 -57.19
C PHE A 225 -21.39 -49.33 -56.05
N SER A 226 -22.39 -49.14 -55.17
CA SER A 226 -23.21 -50.21 -54.52
C SER A 226 -22.55 -51.08 -53.42
N VAL A 227 -23.22 -51.55 -52.35
CA VAL A 227 -24.56 -51.33 -51.75
C VAL A 227 -24.39 -51.42 -50.22
N ALA A 228 -24.98 -50.50 -49.43
CA ALA A 228 -25.34 -50.76 -48.02
C ALA A 228 -26.43 -49.80 -47.48
N SER A 229 -27.39 -49.42 -48.32
CA SER A 229 -28.54 -48.60 -47.88
C SER A 229 -29.66 -49.46 -47.30
N THR A 230 -29.59 -49.82 -46.01
CA THR A 230 -30.75 -50.21 -45.19
C THR A 230 -30.40 -50.12 -43.70
N LEU A 231 -31.40 -49.79 -42.86
CA LEU A 231 -31.35 -49.81 -41.38
C LEU A 231 -30.55 -48.71 -40.65
N LEU A 232 -30.80 -47.44 -40.99
CA LEU A 232 -30.82 -46.37 -39.97
C LEU A 232 -31.94 -45.32 -40.17
N VAL A 233 -33.02 -45.73 -40.86
CA VAL A 233 -34.25 -44.94 -41.07
C VAL A 233 -35.14 -44.88 -39.80
N ILE A 234 -34.75 -45.59 -38.72
CA ILE A 234 -35.52 -45.66 -37.46
C ILE A 234 -35.05 -44.61 -36.41
N LEU A 235 -33.93 -43.91 -36.62
CA LEU A 235 -33.48 -42.78 -35.78
C LEU A 235 -33.66 -41.40 -36.45
N MET A 236 -34.53 -41.32 -37.47
CA MET A 236 -34.85 -40.09 -38.21
C MET A 236 -36.30 -39.60 -38.00
N ILE A 237 -36.97 -40.04 -36.92
CA ILE A 237 -38.28 -39.50 -36.49
C ILE A 237 -38.28 -39.30 -34.97
N GLY A 238 -37.75 -38.17 -34.51
CA GLY A 238 -37.75 -37.76 -33.10
C GLY A 238 -37.18 -36.35 -32.91
N ALA A 239 -38.05 -35.38 -32.62
CA ALA A 239 -37.77 -33.95 -32.45
C ALA A 239 -37.27 -33.18 -33.70
N GLY A 240 -38.19 -32.42 -34.32
CA GLY A 240 -37.92 -31.51 -35.44
C GLY A 240 -37.31 -30.14 -35.05
N PRO A 241 -37.12 -29.23 -36.02
CA PRO A 241 -36.11 -28.18 -35.94
C PRO A 241 -36.58 -26.88 -35.26
N ARG A 242 -35.98 -26.53 -34.10
CA ARG A 242 -36.05 -25.18 -33.49
C ARG A 242 -34.72 -24.76 -32.83
N ALA A 243 -33.64 -24.69 -33.61
CA ALA A 243 -32.34 -24.23 -33.10
C ALA A 243 -31.48 -23.41 -34.10
N LEU A 244 -32.04 -22.94 -35.24
CA LEU A 244 -31.24 -22.38 -36.35
C LEU A 244 -31.64 -20.96 -36.82
N SER A 245 -32.35 -20.19 -35.99
CA SER A 245 -32.72 -18.78 -36.29
C SER A 245 -32.32 -17.75 -35.20
N ARG A 246 -31.49 -18.14 -34.22
CA ARG A 246 -30.97 -17.22 -33.17
C ARG A 246 -29.61 -16.59 -33.47
N PHE A 247 -29.04 -16.83 -34.64
CA PHE A 247 -27.77 -16.22 -35.06
C PHE A 247 -28.04 -15.12 -36.09
N GLN A 248 -27.64 -13.89 -35.75
CA GLN A 248 -27.92 -12.60 -36.42
C GLN A 248 -29.20 -11.87 -35.99
N GLN A 249 -29.22 -11.42 -34.73
CA GLN A 249 -29.71 -10.07 -34.43
C GLN A 249 -28.54 -9.23 -33.88
N PRO A 250 -28.35 -7.97 -34.33
CA PRO A 250 -27.42 -7.06 -33.68
C PRO A 250 -27.91 -6.75 -32.26
N TYR A 251 -26.97 -6.56 -31.33
CA TYR A 251 -27.27 -6.25 -29.94
C TYR A 251 -27.81 -4.82 -29.84
N ASP A 252 -28.96 -4.64 -29.19
CA ASP A 252 -29.57 -3.31 -29.05
C ASP A 252 -28.81 -2.50 -27.98
N LEU A 253 -28.21 -1.39 -28.41
CA LEU A 253 -27.42 -0.48 -27.57
C LEU A 253 -28.18 0.80 -27.22
N ASP A 254 -29.45 0.93 -27.61
CA ASP A 254 -30.31 2.08 -27.34
C ASP A 254 -31.50 1.72 -26.41
N ALA A 255 -31.45 0.54 -25.76
CA ALA A 255 -32.42 0.12 -24.75
C ALA A 255 -32.46 1.07 -23.54
N THR A 256 -33.53 1.85 -23.44
CA THR A 256 -33.86 2.66 -22.26
C THR A 256 -34.23 1.77 -21.09
N SER A 257 -33.75 2.12 -19.89
CA SER A 257 -34.10 1.42 -18.65
C SER A 257 -35.58 1.66 -18.30
N GLU A 258 -36.47 0.75 -18.69
CA GLU A 258 -37.85 0.73 -18.20
C GLU A 258 -37.92 0.01 -16.85
N MET A 259 -38.35 0.75 -15.83
CA MET A 259 -38.53 0.25 -14.48
C MET A 259 -39.91 -0.40 -14.36
N THR A 260 -40.01 -1.68 -14.73
CA THR A 260 -41.28 -2.44 -14.68
C THR A 260 -41.68 -2.79 -13.24
N ILE A 261 -42.32 -1.84 -12.55
CA ILE A 261 -43.17 -2.16 -11.40
C ILE A 261 -44.48 -2.75 -11.95
N GLN A 262 -44.74 -4.03 -11.66
CA GLN A 262 -46.10 -4.58 -11.83
C GLN A 262 -46.97 -4.16 -10.64
N LEU A 263 -47.71 -3.06 -10.81
CA LEU A 263 -48.86 -2.72 -9.98
C LEU A 263 -50.09 -3.47 -10.48
N VAL A 264 -50.76 -4.19 -9.59
CA VAL A 264 -52.04 -4.85 -9.86
C VAL A 264 -53.16 -3.87 -9.54
N ASP A 265 -54.03 -3.60 -10.51
CA ASP A 265 -55.20 -2.74 -10.36
C ASP A 265 -56.29 -3.35 -9.47
N THR A 266 -56.90 -2.53 -8.62
CA THR A 266 -58.28 -2.72 -8.12
C THR A 266 -58.94 -1.34 -7.91
N PRO A 267 -60.26 -1.17 -8.16
CA PRO A 267 -60.77 0.09 -8.73
C PRO A 267 -61.32 1.14 -7.76
N VAL A 268 -61.42 2.36 -8.31
CA VAL A 268 -61.89 3.65 -7.75
C VAL A 268 -63.35 3.67 -7.26
N ILE A 269 -63.61 4.33 -6.10
CA ILE A 269 -64.89 5.04 -5.81
C ILE A 269 -64.69 6.41 -5.11
N GLN A 270 -65.07 7.47 -5.81
CA GLN A 270 -65.67 8.79 -5.42
C GLN A 270 -65.36 9.55 -4.10
N VAL A 271 -64.61 10.67 -4.23
CA VAL A 271 -65.09 12.09 -4.30
C VAL A 271 -65.84 12.79 -3.11
N SER A 272 -65.29 13.96 -2.72
CA SER A 272 -65.91 15.21 -2.15
C SER A 272 -66.19 15.42 -0.64
N ALA A 273 -65.44 16.37 -0.03
CA ALA A 273 -65.91 17.68 0.49
C ALA A 273 -64.70 18.48 1.06
N ARG A 274 -64.28 19.65 0.51
CA ARG A 274 -64.78 21.05 0.61
C ARG A 274 -64.24 21.88 1.82
N LYS A 275 -63.63 23.03 1.48
CA LYS A 275 -62.96 24.07 2.31
C LYS A 275 -63.68 24.55 3.60
N SER A 276 -62.90 24.89 4.65
CA SER A 276 -62.87 26.22 5.34
C SER A 276 -61.91 26.25 6.55
N ASP A 277 -61.48 27.38 7.15
CA ASP A 277 -60.85 28.61 6.58
C ASP A 277 -60.20 29.50 7.70
N THR A 278 -59.08 30.20 7.39
CA THR A 278 -58.52 31.43 8.03
C THR A 278 -57.79 31.47 9.42
N ARG A 279 -56.86 32.46 9.51
CA ARG A 279 -56.25 33.17 10.68
C ARG A 279 -55.13 32.49 11.50
N ASP A 280 -54.21 33.24 12.13
CA ASP A 280 -53.51 34.51 11.82
C ASP A 280 -52.32 34.67 12.79
N ARG A 281 -51.28 35.41 12.39
CA ARG A 281 -50.27 36.12 13.21
C ARG A 281 -49.57 35.48 14.44
N ASN A 282 -48.27 35.19 14.22
CA ASN A 282 -47.11 35.99 14.69
C ASN A 282 -46.58 35.89 16.16
N ARG A 283 -45.23 35.88 16.24
CA ARG A 283 -44.31 36.13 17.39
C ARG A 283 -44.13 35.06 18.48
N GLY A 284 -42.92 34.50 18.51
CA GLY A 284 -41.95 34.90 19.54
C GLY A 284 -41.31 33.81 20.41
N ALA A 285 -39.95 33.85 20.43
CA ALA A 285 -39.03 33.33 21.45
C ALA A 285 -38.76 31.81 21.56
N GLY A 286 -37.46 31.48 21.44
CA GLY A 286 -36.74 30.60 22.36
C GLY A 286 -36.92 29.08 22.22
N PHE A 287 -35.95 28.43 21.56
CA PHE A 287 -35.65 27.02 21.82
C PHE A 287 -34.37 26.91 22.65
N GLN A 288 -34.51 26.42 23.88
CA GLN A 288 -33.42 25.94 24.71
C GLN A 288 -33.34 24.40 24.60
N SER A 289 -32.13 23.92 24.39
CA SER A 289 -31.53 22.68 24.95
C SER A 289 -32.45 21.58 25.53
N GLU A 290 -32.38 20.42 24.87
CA GLU A 290 -32.08 19.11 25.50
C GLU A 290 -33.23 18.32 26.21
N PRO A 291 -33.04 17.02 26.60
CA PRO A 291 -33.51 15.92 25.75
C PRO A 291 -34.46 14.94 26.46
N LEU A 292 -35.26 14.17 25.69
CA LEU A 292 -35.99 13.02 26.24
C LEU A 292 -36.08 11.81 25.28
N LEU A 293 -35.44 10.73 25.73
CA LEU A 293 -35.89 9.32 25.70
C LEU A 293 -36.24 8.67 24.35
N LEU A 294 -35.32 7.79 23.91
CA LEU A 294 -35.71 6.53 23.25
C LEU A 294 -36.62 5.71 24.19
N ALA A 295 -37.68 5.11 23.63
CA ALA A 295 -38.38 4.01 24.27
C ALA A 295 -38.89 3.00 23.23
N ALA A 296 -38.49 1.75 23.43
CA ALA A 296 -39.13 0.51 22.97
C ALA A 296 -39.32 0.25 21.46
N ALA A 297 -38.49 -0.66 20.94
CA ALA A 297 -38.99 -1.86 20.26
C ALA A 297 -38.10 -3.06 20.66
N GLN A 298 -38.55 -3.87 21.61
CA GLN A 298 -37.93 -5.17 21.90
C GLN A 298 -38.42 -6.20 20.87
N ALA A 299 -37.49 -6.95 20.29
CA ALA A 299 -37.76 -8.30 19.82
C ALA A 299 -37.06 -9.25 20.80
N GLU A 300 -37.76 -10.29 21.25
CA GLU A 300 -37.19 -11.30 22.12
C GLU A 300 -36.28 -12.22 21.28
N ASP A 301 -35.00 -12.28 21.64
CA ASP A 301 -34.15 -13.41 21.29
C ASP A 301 -33.51 -13.96 22.57
N THR A 302 -33.63 -15.27 22.78
CA THR A 302 -33.26 -15.94 24.03
C THR A 302 -31.83 -16.46 23.97
N GLY A 303 -30.88 -15.54 23.88
CA GLY A 303 -29.46 -15.78 24.14
C GLY A 303 -29.05 -15.17 25.50
N ILE A 304 -28.28 -15.90 26.30
CA ILE A 304 -27.66 -15.32 27.50
C ILE A 304 -26.68 -14.22 27.03
N PRO A 305 -26.73 -12.98 27.56
CA PRO A 305 -25.78 -11.97 27.15
C PRO A 305 -24.37 -12.40 27.56
N ALA A 306 -23.51 -12.64 26.57
CA ALA A 306 -22.07 -12.73 26.82
C ALA A 306 -21.64 -11.39 27.45
N ALA A 307 -20.94 -11.46 28.59
CA ALA A 307 -20.38 -10.26 29.21
C ALA A 307 -19.46 -9.58 28.20
N LYS A 308 -19.65 -8.28 27.99
CA LYS A 308 -18.84 -7.52 27.02
C LYS A 308 -17.40 -7.50 27.53
N ALA A 309 -16.46 -8.05 26.75
CA ALA A 309 -15.07 -8.17 27.18
C ALA A 309 -14.44 -6.79 27.40
N GLU A 310 -13.92 -6.54 28.59
CA GLU A 310 -13.13 -5.35 28.90
C GLU A 310 -11.70 -5.54 28.39
N TRP A 311 -11.50 -5.24 27.10
CA TRP A 311 -10.18 -5.13 26.50
C TRP A 311 -9.40 -3.96 27.12
N VAL A 312 -8.21 -4.24 27.65
CA VAL A 312 -7.32 -3.23 28.22
C VAL A 312 -6.16 -2.99 27.26
N GLN A 313 -6.03 -1.75 26.78
CA GLN A 313 -4.85 -1.35 26.02
C GLN A 313 -3.64 -1.33 26.96
N THR A 314 -2.57 -2.04 26.59
CA THR A 314 -1.30 -2.01 27.33
C THR A 314 -0.59 -0.68 27.10
N LYS A 315 0.50 -0.40 27.84
CA LYS A 315 1.32 0.80 27.55
C LYS A 315 2.08 0.70 26.21
N GLY A 316 2.03 -0.45 25.56
CA GLY A 316 2.62 -0.75 24.26
C GLY A 316 4.14 -0.95 24.32
N PRO A 317 4.71 -1.82 23.48
CA PRO A 317 6.16 -1.96 23.39
C PRO A 317 6.85 -0.64 22.97
N GLY A 318 6.15 0.20 22.20
CA GLY A 318 6.69 1.44 21.64
C GLY A 318 7.48 1.20 20.35
N GLY A 319 7.47 2.21 19.46
CA GLY A 319 8.03 2.14 18.11
C GLY A 319 7.00 2.63 17.11
N ALA A 320 6.92 3.96 16.94
CA ALA A 320 5.81 4.64 16.29
C ALA A 320 6.09 4.99 14.82
N SER A 321 5.21 4.55 13.92
CA SER A 321 5.26 4.97 12.51
C SER A 321 4.94 6.46 12.37
N HIS A 322 5.85 7.21 11.74
CA HIS A 322 5.68 8.58 11.19
C HIS A 322 4.67 9.49 11.91
N ALA A 323 4.89 9.75 13.20
CA ALA A 323 4.17 10.81 13.90
C ALA A 323 4.70 12.19 13.44
N GLY A 324 3.84 13.20 13.33
CA GLY A 324 4.27 14.60 13.22
C GLY A 324 4.71 15.16 14.57
N LEU A 325 5.55 16.20 14.58
CA LEU A 325 5.91 16.95 15.79
C LEU A 325 5.41 18.40 15.64
N PHE A 326 4.86 18.95 16.73
CA PHE A 326 4.47 20.36 16.81
C PHE A 326 4.88 20.94 18.15
N LEU A 327 5.62 22.05 18.13
CA LEU A 327 6.00 22.80 19.33
C LEU A 327 5.07 24.01 19.45
N ALA A 328 4.33 24.08 20.54
CA ALA A 328 3.48 25.22 20.88
C ALA A 328 4.30 26.41 21.41
N SER A 329 3.68 27.60 21.42
CA SER A 329 4.31 28.86 21.82
C SER A 329 4.72 28.88 23.31
N ASP A 330 4.05 28.10 24.14
CA ASP A 330 4.35 27.85 25.55
C ASP A 330 5.47 26.82 25.77
N ARG A 331 6.10 26.33 24.68
CA ARG A 331 7.08 25.22 24.61
C ARG A 331 6.48 23.83 24.90
N THR A 332 5.17 23.66 24.92
CA THR A 332 4.55 22.34 24.99
C THR A 332 4.78 21.59 23.68
N LEU A 333 5.44 20.43 23.75
CA LEU A 333 5.69 19.57 22.60
C LEU A 333 4.58 18.53 22.41
N TYR A 334 4.04 18.46 21.20
CA TYR A 334 3.03 17.50 20.78
C TYR A 334 3.56 16.52 19.74
N ALA A 335 3.14 15.27 19.83
CA ALA A 335 3.29 14.26 18.78
C ALA A 335 1.92 13.94 18.17
N ILE A 336 1.80 14.09 16.85
CA ILE A 336 0.58 13.89 16.08
C ILE A 336 0.67 12.51 15.42
N ALA A 337 0.04 11.50 16.01
CA ALA A 337 0.04 10.14 15.49
C ALA A 337 -1.36 9.74 14.98
N ARG A 338 -1.41 8.70 14.14
CA ARG A 338 -2.66 8.09 13.65
C ARG A 338 -3.60 7.64 14.78
N THR A 339 -3.04 7.22 15.92
CA THR A 339 -3.77 6.78 17.12
C THR A 339 -4.36 7.95 17.93
N GLY A 340 -3.81 9.15 17.80
CA GLY A 340 -4.22 10.31 18.60
C GLY A 340 -3.18 11.43 18.66
N LEU A 341 -3.55 12.50 19.36
CA LEU A 341 -2.64 13.56 19.75
C LEU A 341 -2.01 13.19 21.10
N TYR A 342 -0.69 13.28 21.18
CA TYR A 342 0.08 13.08 22.41
C TYR A 342 0.81 14.36 22.80
N GLN A 343 1.05 14.54 24.10
CA GLN A 343 1.78 15.66 24.69
C GLN A 343 2.94 15.10 25.52
N LEU A 344 4.11 15.73 25.45
CA LEU A 344 5.25 15.43 26.31
C LEU A 344 4.88 15.71 27.78
N SER A 345 5.16 14.76 28.68
CA SER A 345 4.90 14.88 30.11
C SER A 345 5.63 16.07 30.74
N GLU A 346 5.09 16.65 31.82
CA GLU A 346 5.79 17.69 32.64
C GLU A 346 7.18 17.23 33.16
N THR A 347 7.38 15.91 33.29
CA THR A 347 8.64 15.27 33.69
C THR A 347 9.59 14.96 32.52
N GLU A 348 9.17 15.26 31.28
CA GLU A 348 9.87 15.00 30.02
C GLU A 348 10.38 13.55 29.83
N ASP A 349 9.78 12.56 30.50
CA ASP A 349 10.19 11.15 30.44
C ASP A 349 9.28 10.28 29.56
N ALA A 350 8.05 10.72 29.27
CA ALA A 350 7.11 10.00 28.41
C ALA A 350 6.15 10.91 27.64
N TRP A 351 5.52 10.34 26.63
CA TRP A 351 4.36 10.92 25.94
C TRP A 351 3.06 10.51 26.64
N THR A 352 2.10 11.42 26.71
CA THR A 352 0.78 11.21 27.31
C THR A 352 -0.30 11.43 26.26
N LEU A 353 -1.31 10.54 26.20
CA LEU A 353 -2.41 10.66 25.23
C LEU A 353 -3.35 11.81 25.64
N VAL A 354 -3.51 12.80 24.78
CA VAL A 354 -4.39 13.97 24.98
C VAL A 354 -5.79 13.71 24.41
N SER A 355 -5.85 13.21 23.18
CA SER A 355 -7.10 12.78 22.54
C SER A 355 -6.86 11.64 21.58
N ALA A 356 -7.71 10.61 21.68
CA ALA A 356 -7.77 9.55 20.69
C ALA A 356 -8.11 10.11 19.29
N SER A 357 -7.70 9.39 18.26
CA SER A 357 -8.00 9.75 16.88
C SER A 357 -9.48 9.63 16.56
N GLY A 358 -10.05 10.66 15.93
CA GLY A 358 -11.30 10.53 15.18
C GLY A 358 -11.03 9.98 13.79
N ALA A 359 -12.07 9.52 13.08
CA ALA A 359 -11.98 8.77 11.82
C ALA A 359 -11.25 9.43 10.61
N ASN A 360 -10.67 10.63 10.77
CA ASN A 360 -10.07 11.44 9.70
C ASN A 360 -8.60 11.87 9.95
N ARG A 361 -7.90 11.42 11.02
CA ARG A 361 -6.48 11.81 11.25
C ARG A 361 -5.49 10.87 10.54
N GLU A 362 -5.22 11.14 9.28
CA GLU A 362 -4.18 10.45 8.50
C GLU A 362 -2.78 11.08 8.66
N PHE A 363 -1.78 10.50 7.98
CA PHE A 363 -0.42 11.02 7.90
C PHE A 363 -0.34 12.42 7.25
N ASN A 364 0.67 13.21 7.64
CA ASN A 364 0.89 14.61 7.21
C ASN A 364 -0.18 15.61 7.70
N ALA A 365 -0.81 15.35 8.84
CA ALA A 365 -1.62 16.37 9.50
C ALA A 365 -0.73 17.54 9.96
N VAL A 366 -1.08 18.76 9.55
CA VAL A 366 -0.34 19.98 9.88
C VAL A 366 -1.05 20.68 11.03
N MET A 367 -0.30 21.10 12.05
CA MET A 367 -0.85 21.73 13.25
C MET A 367 -0.34 23.17 13.37
N ALA A 368 -1.18 24.04 13.92
CA ALA A 368 -0.89 25.45 14.16
C ALA A 368 -1.58 25.92 15.44
N GLU A 369 -1.14 27.05 15.98
CA GLU A 369 -1.65 27.64 17.20
C GLU A 369 -1.94 29.13 16.99
N ARG A 370 -2.97 29.64 17.67
CA ARG A 370 -3.19 31.07 17.89
C ARG A 370 -3.99 31.27 19.16
N GLU A 371 -3.55 32.14 20.07
CA GLU A 371 -4.31 32.55 21.26
C GLU A 371 -4.87 31.35 22.05
N ASP A 372 -3.98 30.45 22.50
CA ASP A 372 -4.27 29.17 23.20
C ASP A 372 -5.18 28.18 22.43
N THR A 373 -5.53 28.49 21.17
CA THR A 373 -6.38 27.67 20.31
C THR A 373 -5.53 26.87 19.33
N LEU A 374 -5.73 25.55 19.32
CA LEU A 374 -5.01 24.62 18.44
C LEU A 374 -5.83 24.31 17.19
N TYR A 375 -5.17 24.32 16.04
CA TYR A 375 -5.74 24.04 14.73
C TYR A 375 -5.05 22.81 14.14
N LEU A 376 -5.82 21.84 13.67
CA LEU A 376 -5.31 20.60 13.08
C LEU A 376 -5.90 20.43 11.68
N LEU A 377 -5.05 20.53 10.69
CA LEU A 377 -5.39 20.35 9.29
C LEU A 377 -5.30 18.86 8.93
N THR A 378 -6.45 18.25 8.64
CA THR A 378 -6.55 16.85 8.18
C THR A 378 -6.57 16.79 6.64
N PRO A 379 -6.53 15.61 6.00
CA PRO A 379 -6.68 15.50 4.56
C PRO A 379 -7.95 16.14 3.99
N ASN A 380 -9.05 16.19 4.76
CA ASN A 380 -10.38 16.58 4.30
C ASN A 380 -10.89 17.91 4.88
N GLU A 381 -10.51 18.24 6.10
CA GLU A 381 -11.10 19.34 6.89
C GLU A 381 -10.11 20.00 7.86
N LEU A 382 -10.40 21.24 8.23
CA LEU A 382 -9.73 21.93 9.33
C LEU A 382 -10.49 21.67 10.63
N LEU A 383 -9.79 21.18 11.64
CA LEU A 383 -10.31 20.99 12.99
C LEU A 383 -9.75 22.07 13.93
N VAL A 384 -10.52 22.44 14.95
CA VAL A 384 -10.14 23.39 16.01
C VAL A 384 -10.38 22.81 17.40
N SER A 385 -9.47 23.10 18.32
CA SER A 385 -9.56 22.77 19.75
C SER A 385 -9.28 24.01 20.59
N ILE A 386 -10.17 24.29 21.53
CA ILE A 386 -10.09 25.39 22.51
C ILE A 386 -9.76 24.87 23.92
N ASP A 387 -9.38 23.60 24.04
CA ASP A 387 -9.20 22.88 25.30
C ASP A 387 -7.89 22.07 25.32
N VAL A 388 -6.87 22.61 24.65
CA VAL A 388 -5.51 22.05 24.59
C VAL A 388 -5.51 20.65 23.97
N GLY A 389 -6.23 20.49 22.86
CA GLY A 389 -6.22 19.29 22.03
C GLY A 389 -7.08 18.13 22.52
N LYS A 390 -7.90 18.33 23.56
CA LYS A 390 -8.76 17.28 24.16
C LYS A 390 -10.02 17.01 23.33
N THR A 391 -10.70 18.06 22.87
CA THR A 391 -11.84 17.96 21.95
C THR A 391 -11.59 18.76 20.69
N TRP A 392 -12.16 18.29 19.57
CA TRP A 392 -11.92 18.82 18.25
C TRP A 392 -13.24 19.02 17.50
N ASN A 393 -13.45 20.23 16.99
CA ASN A 393 -14.63 20.62 16.22
C ASN A 393 -14.22 20.91 14.78
N SER A 394 -15.04 20.50 13.80
CA SER A 394 -14.78 20.83 12.39
C SER A 394 -15.16 22.29 12.10
N LEU A 395 -14.22 23.06 11.55
CA LEU A 395 -14.48 24.40 10.99
C LEU A 395 -14.98 24.30 9.55
N GLY A 396 -14.67 23.20 8.85
CA GLY A 396 -15.16 22.94 7.50
C GLY A 396 -14.11 22.33 6.58
N LYS A 397 -14.48 22.21 5.30
CA LYS A 397 -13.61 21.63 4.28
C LYS A 397 -12.50 22.60 3.87
N ARG A 398 -11.30 22.06 3.66
CA ARG A 398 -10.17 22.79 3.08
C ARG A 398 -10.09 22.59 1.56
N PRO A 399 -9.36 23.46 0.83
CA PRO A 399 -8.86 23.17 -0.52
C PRO A 399 -8.12 21.82 -0.61
N GLU A 400 -8.37 21.06 -1.68
CA GLU A 400 -7.74 19.76 -1.95
C GLU A 400 -6.25 19.90 -2.33
N GLY A 401 -5.42 18.95 -1.88
CA GLY A 401 -3.98 18.89 -2.18
C GLY A 401 -3.14 18.53 -0.96
N ARG A 402 -1.84 18.26 -1.16
CA ARG A 402 -0.90 18.00 -0.06
C ARG A 402 -0.59 19.31 0.67
N ALA A 403 -0.88 19.38 1.96
CA ALA A 403 -0.47 20.50 2.80
C ALA A 403 1.03 20.45 3.11
N ILE A 404 1.64 21.61 3.23
CA ILE A 404 3.04 21.83 3.64
C ILE A 404 3.05 22.54 4.99
N ALA A 405 2.33 23.67 5.09
CA ALA A 405 2.22 24.45 6.32
C ALA A 405 0.80 25.03 6.49
N LEU A 406 0.43 25.27 7.75
CA LEU A 406 -0.71 26.07 8.16
C LEU A 406 -0.14 27.21 9.01
N VAL A 407 -0.08 28.41 8.45
CA VAL A 407 0.56 29.56 9.08
C VAL A 407 -0.52 30.53 9.51
N ILE A 408 -0.56 30.91 10.78
CA ILE A 408 -1.57 31.84 11.32
C ILE A 408 -0.85 33.11 11.74
N THR A 409 -1.30 34.25 11.22
CA THR A 409 -0.86 35.59 11.64
C THR A 409 -2.01 36.30 12.35
N ASP A 410 -1.73 37.48 12.91
CA ASP A 410 -2.74 38.35 13.51
C ASP A 410 -3.89 38.66 12.53
N THR A 411 -3.56 38.87 11.24
CA THR A 411 -4.50 39.35 10.22
C THR A 411 -5.17 38.26 9.38
N ALA A 412 -4.54 37.09 9.20
CA ALA A 412 -5.07 36.03 8.35
C ALA A 412 -4.50 34.64 8.68
N MET A 413 -5.21 33.61 8.24
CA MET A 413 -4.74 32.23 8.22
C MET A 413 -4.32 31.86 6.78
N TYR A 414 -3.18 31.19 6.63
CA TYR A 414 -2.60 30.79 5.36
C TYR A 414 -2.44 29.27 5.30
N LEU A 415 -3.08 28.64 4.32
CA LEU A 415 -2.91 27.23 3.99
C LEU A 415 -1.94 27.12 2.83
N VAL A 416 -0.75 26.63 3.10
CA VAL A 416 0.29 26.42 2.10
C VAL A 416 0.21 24.97 1.62
N LEU A 417 -0.21 24.77 0.37
CA LEU A 417 -0.17 23.47 -0.29
C LEU A 417 1.13 23.33 -1.10
N GLN A 418 1.47 22.10 -1.50
CA GLN A 418 2.68 21.82 -2.29
C GLN A 418 2.72 22.57 -3.63
N THR A 419 1.58 23.08 -4.13
CA THR A 419 1.46 23.70 -5.47
C THR A 419 0.86 25.11 -5.49
N GLU A 420 0.20 25.55 -4.42
CA GLU A 420 -0.58 26.80 -4.36
C GLU A 420 -0.76 27.24 -2.89
N VAL A 421 -0.94 28.53 -2.64
CA VAL A 421 -1.19 29.09 -1.30
C VAL A 421 -2.63 29.59 -1.23
N PHE A 422 -3.31 29.39 -0.10
CA PHE A 422 -4.65 29.90 0.15
C PHE A 422 -4.64 30.80 1.38
N ARG A 423 -5.41 31.88 1.33
CA ARG A 423 -5.61 32.83 2.44
C ARG A 423 -7.05 32.74 2.94
N SER A 424 -7.22 32.89 4.24
CA SER A 424 -8.50 33.02 4.93
C SER A 424 -8.45 34.20 5.90
N GLU A 425 -9.36 35.15 5.73
CA GLU A 425 -9.57 36.27 6.67
C GLU A 425 -10.63 35.94 7.73
N ASP A 426 -11.29 34.77 7.63
CA ASP A 426 -12.39 34.33 8.48
C ASP A 426 -12.07 33.04 9.27
N VAL A 427 -10.80 32.86 9.63
CA VAL A 427 -10.30 31.77 10.50
C VAL A 427 -10.59 30.37 9.91
N GLY A 428 -10.34 30.20 8.62
CA GLY A 428 -10.42 28.93 7.90
C GLY A 428 -11.81 28.52 7.42
N ASN A 429 -12.83 29.38 7.56
CA ASN A 429 -14.19 29.10 7.07
C ASN A 429 -14.28 29.24 5.53
N GLN A 430 -13.55 30.20 4.94
CA GLN A 430 -13.41 30.41 3.50
C GLN A 430 -11.95 30.54 3.11
N TRP A 431 -11.62 30.05 1.92
CA TRP A 431 -10.25 29.98 1.41
C TRP A 431 -10.18 30.58 0.01
N GLU A 432 -9.40 31.64 -0.14
CA GLU A 432 -9.13 32.29 -1.41
C GLU A 432 -7.72 31.93 -1.91
N PRO A 433 -7.55 31.41 -3.14
CA PRO A 433 -6.23 31.12 -3.69
C PRO A 433 -5.44 32.41 -3.93
N ILE A 434 -4.24 32.47 -3.37
CA ILE A 434 -3.28 33.57 -3.54
C ILE A 434 -1.97 33.03 -4.14
N GLY A 435 -1.29 33.84 -4.95
CA GLY A 435 -0.02 33.42 -5.56
C GLY A 435 -0.14 32.69 -6.90
N LYS A 436 -1.22 32.89 -7.66
CA LYS A 436 -1.17 32.73 -9.15
C LYS A 436 0.02 33.47 -9.74
N ASP A 437 0.33 34.61 -9.12
CA ASP A 437 1.43 35.51 -9.44
C ASP A 437 2.62 35.34 -8.48
N LEU A 438 2.96 34.10 -8.08
CA LEU A 438 4.34 33.73 -7.66
C LEU A 438 5.33 33.79 -8.84
N GLN A 439 5.10 34.74 -9.74
CA GLN A 439 5.70 34.93 -11.05
C GLN A 439 6.67 36.11 -11.00
N ALA A 440 7.95 35.82 -10.82
CA ALA A 440 8.97 36.60 -11.49
C ALA A 440 9.11 36.08 -12.95
N ASP A 441 9.58 36.93 -13.87
CA ASP A 441 9.67 36.60 -15.30
C ASP A 441 10.27 35.20 -15.57
N ASN A 442 9.50 34.37 -16.29
CA ASN A 442 9.82 32.97 -16.68
C ASN A 442 9.70 31.88 -15.59
N VAL A 443 9.11 32.17 -14.42
CA VAL A 443 8.67 31.10 -13.48
C VAL A 443 7.34 30.48 -13.98
N PRO A 444 7.20 29.14 -14.03
CA PRO A 444 5.92 28.50 -14.36
C PRO A 444 4.81 28.86 -13.35
N GLU A 445 3.59 29.07 -13.82
CA GLU A 445 2.42 29.40 -12.99
C GLU A 445 2.24 28.43 -11.80
N ALA A 446 1.72 28.92 -10.66
CA ALA A 446 1.33 28.05 -9.56
C ALA A 446 0.34 26.98 -10.04
N GLY A 447 0.56 25.72 -9.66
CA GLY A 447 -0.13 24.55 -10.23
C GLY A 447 0.50 23.93 -11.50
N ALA A 448 1.56 24.51 -12.07
CA ALA A 448 2.30 23.89 -13.17
C ALA A 448 3.06 22.61 -12.73
N PRO A 449 3.26 21.59 -13.58
CA PRO A 449 3.81 20.27 -13.19
C PRO A 449 5.22 20.26 -12.57
N LYS A 450 5.96 21.37 -12.64
CA LYS A 450 7.32 21.53 -12.09
C LYS A 450 7.40 22.54 -10.94
N PHE A 451 6.31 23.24 -10.62
CA PHE A 451 6.27 24.14 -9.50
C PHE A 451 6.06 23.35 -8.20
N ARG A 452 6.82 23.68 -7.16
CA ARG A 452 6.72 23.05 -5.85
C ARG A 452 7.07 24.04 -4.74
N ILE A 453 6.24 24.08 -3.72
CA ILE A 453 6.52 24.68 -2.41
C ILE A 453 7.05 23.57 -1.49
N TRP A 454 8.10 23.88 -0.75
CA TRP A 454 8.77 22.93 0.16
C TRP A 454 8.55 23.26 1.63
N ASP A 455 8.54 24.56 1.98
CA ASP A 455 8.45 25.03 3.36
C ASP A 455 7.86 26.45 3.42
N ALA A 456 7.29 26.84 4.55
CA ALA A 456 6.75 28.18 4.78
C ALA A 456 6.55 28.51 6.26
N LEU A 457 6.83 29.77 6.63
CA LEU A 457 6.61 30.33 7.97
C LEU A 457 6.16 31.79 7.88
N ALA A 458 5.73 32.37 9.01
CA ALA A 458 5.56 33.82 9.13
C ALA A 458 6.59 34.41 10.09
N VAL A 459 7.02 35.63 9.79
CA VAL A 459 7.68 36.52 10.75
C VAL A 459 6.84 37.78 10.86
N ASP A 460 6.43 38.13 12.07
CA ASP A 460 5.36 39.10 12.34
C ASP A 460 4.11 38.79 11.48
N ASN A 461 3.72 39.71 10.60
CA ASN A 461 2.61 39.57 9.67
C ASN A 461 3.06 39.34 8.20
N SER A 462 4.31 38.94 7.99
CA SER A 462 4.88 38.65 6.66
C SER A 462 5.02 37.14 6.46
N LEU A 463 4.40 36.58 5.43
CA LEU A 463 4.52 35.15 5.08
C LEU A 463 5.73 34.94 4.16
N PHE A 464 6.59 33.97 4.52
CA PHE A 464 7.74 33.54 3.73
C PHE A 464 7.49 32.12 3.19
N VAL A 465 7.81 31.90 1.92
CA VAL A 465 7.58 30.61 1.24
C VAL A 465 8.82 30.18 0.46
N GLY A 466 9.37 29.01 0.82
CA GLY A 466 10.45 28.34 0.12
C GLY A 466 9.93 27.51 -1.05
N THR A 467 10.40 27.81 -2.27
CA THR A 467 9.94 27.15 -3.51
C THR A 467 11.09 26.54 -4.30
N SER A 468 10.77 25.69 -5.28
CA SER A 468 11.72 25.22 -6.28
C SER A 468 12.40 26.31 -7.13
N HIS A 469 12.00 27.58 -6.99
CA HIS A 469 12.52 28.72 -7.76
C HIS A 469 13.10 29.86 -6.88
N GLY A 470 13.17 29.69 -5.56
CA GLY A 470 13.69 30.70 -4.62
C GLY A 470 12.78 30.93 -3.39
N LEU A 471 13.19 31.89 -2.55
CA LEU A 471 12.39 32.39 -1.42
C LEU A 471 11.48 33.52 -1.90
N PHE A 472 10.22 33.48 -1.47
CA PHE A 472 9.24 34.54 -1.70
C PHE A 472 8.70 35.08 -0.37
N ARG A 473 8.46 36.38 -0.30
CA ARG A 473 7.86 37.12 0.84
C ARG A 473 6.54 37.72 0.38
N LEU A 474 5.50 37.64 1.21
CA LEU A 474 4.20 38.28 1.00
C LEU A 474 3.99 39.35 2.09
N THR A 475 3.74 40.58 1.65
CA THR A 475 3.37 41.72 2.52
C THR A 475 2.06 42.33 2.04
N GLU A 476 2.08 43.08 0.93
CA GLU A 476 0.90 43.50 0.16
C GLU A 476 0.78 42.64 -1.11
N ASP A 477 1.89 42.46 -1.84
CA ASP A 477 2.05 41.60 -3.01
C ASP A 477 3.21 40.59 -2.78
N TRP A 478 3.39 39.65 -3.70
CA TRP A 478 4.51 38.69 -3.66
C TRP A 478 5.83 39.29 -4.18
N GLU A 479 6.88 39.18 -3.38
CA GLU A 479 8.23 39.61 -3.71
C GLU A 479 9.19 38.40 -3.69
N LYS A 480 10.04 38.25 -4.71
CA LYS A 480 11.13 37.27 -4.69
C LYS A 480 12.35 37.87 -4.01
N LEU A 481 12.82 37.24 -2.93
CA LEU A 481 13.97 37.73 -2.17
C LEU A 481 15.31 37.39 -2.84
N PRO A 482 16.32 38.27 -2.74
CA PRO A 482 17.62 38.16 -3.44
C PRO A 482 18.59 37.18 -2.76
N VAL A 483 18.14 35.95 -2.44
CA VAL A 483 19.03 34.90 -1.92
C VAL A 483 20.16 34.64 -2.94
N PRO A 484 21.45 34.53 -2.55
CA PRO A 484 22.61 34.42 -3.47
C PRO A 484 22.74 33.09 -4.24
N THR A 485 21.64 32.49 -4.69
CA THR A 485 21.60 31.16 -5.27
C THR A 485 20.66 31.05 -6.47
N LEU A 486 20.94 30.10 -7.36
CA LEU A 486 20.04 29.67 -8.43
C LEU A 486 19.25 28.41 -8.04
N HIS A 487 19.50 27.86 -6.85
CA HIS A 487 18.83 26.68 -6.32
C HIS A 487 17.46 27.01 -5.73
N GLY A 488 16.59 26.01 -5.64
CA GLY A 488 15.34 26.12 -4.89
C GLY A 488 15.62 26.25 -3.39
N ILE A 489 14.66 26.77 -2.63
CA ILE A 489 14.68 26.80 -1.17
C ILE A 489 13.87 25.61 -0.66
N MET A 490 14.52 24.76 0.12
CA MET A 490 13.94 23.55 0.72
C MET A 490 13.43 23.81 2.14
N SER A 491 14.08 24.71 2.87
CA SER A 491 13.81 24.96 4.29
C SER A 491 13.95 26.45 4.59
N VAL A 492 13.07 26.96 5.45
CA VAL A 492 13.08 28.32 5.98
C VAL A 492 12.94 28.23 7.49
N ALA A 493 13.79 28.91 8.25
CA ALA A 493 13.75 28.90 9.71
C ALA A 493 14.08 30.28 10.28
N VAL A 494 13.75 30.53 11.55
CA VAL A 494 13.86 31.87 12.15
C VAL A 494 14.28 31.80 13.62
N THR A 495 15.14 32.73 14.03
CA THR A 495 15.42 33.11 15.44
C THR A 495 14.92 34.53 15.69
N GLU A 496 14.98 35.02 16.93
CA GLU A 496 14.55 36.39 17.26
C GLU A 496 15.23 37.48 16.41
N ASP A 497 16.43 37.22 15.89
CA ASP A 497 17.28 38.17 15.17
C ASP A 497 17.60 37.80 13.70
N ARG A 498 17.33 36.56 13.26
CA ARG A 498 17.79 36.04 11.94
C ARG A 498 16.77 35.17 11.23
N LEU A 499 16.70 35.32 9.92
CA LEU A 499 16.01 34.45 8.97
C LEU A 499 17.04 33.54 8.28
N TYR A 500 16.89 32.22 8.40
CA TYR A 500 17.75 31.20 7.79
C TYR A 500 17.06 30.52 6.60
N VAL A 501 17.85 30.12 5.60
CA VAL A 501 17.38 29.30 4.47
C VAL A 501 18.33 28.17 4.12
N GLY A 502 17.75 26.99 3.88
CA GLY A 502 18.42 25.82 3.31
C GLY A 502 17.98 25.57 1.88
N THR A 503 18.93 25.27 0.99
CA THR A 503 18.67 25.12 -0.46
C THR A 503 18.55 23.65 -0.92
N ILE A 504 18.01 23.44 -2.11
CA ILE A 504 18.03 22.16 -2.85
C ILE A 504 18.78 22.34 -4.17
N ALA A 505 19.92 21.65 -4.29
CA ALA A 505 20.73 21.61 -5.49
C ALA A 505 19.92 21.08 -6.69
N SER A 506 20.05 21.73 -7.84
CA SER A 506 19.31 21.37 -9.05
C SER A 506 20.22 21.45 -10.28
N PRO A 507 20.25 20.44 -11.17
CA PRO A 507 21.08 20.50 -12.38
C PRO A 507 20.59 21.60 -13.35
N PRO A 508 21.49 22.38 -14.00
CA PRO A 508 22.95 22.24 -14.05
C PRO A 508 23.74 23.43 -13.46
N ARG A 509 24.59 23.12 -12.47
CA ARG A 509 25.95 23.66 -12.22
C ARG A 509 26.18 25.18 -12.42
N GLY A 510 26.01 25.95 -11.33
CA GLY A 510 26.55 27.30 -11.19
C GLY A 510 27.99 27.34 -10.62
N PRO A 511 28.57 28.54 -10.37
CA PRO A 511 29.95 28.69 -9.92
C PRO A 511 30.25 28.22 -8.49
N HIS A 512 29.22 27.93 -7.68
CA HIS A 512 29.34 27.41 -6.31
C HIS A 512 29.28 25.88 -6.21
N GLY A 513 29.39 25.17 -7.35
CA GLY A 513 29.35 23.70 -7.38
C GLY A 513 27.93 23.10 -7.32
N PRO A 514 27.82 21.76 -7.31
CA PRO A 514 26.54 21.03 -7.33
C PRO A 514 25.87 20.83 -5.96
N TYR A 515 26.23 21.60 -4.93
CA TYR A 515 25.88 21.30 -3.53
C TYR A 515 24.78 22.21 -2.97
N ALA A 516 24.14 21.76 -1.89
CA ALA A 516 23.21 22.55 -1.11
C ALA A 516 23.97 23.55 -0.22
N ALA A 517 23.61 24.82 -0.34
CA ALA A 517 24.10 25.95 0.45
C ALA A 517 23.11 26.36 1.55
N VAL A 518 23.62 27.06 2.57
CA VAL A 518 22.87 27.61 3.71
C VAL A 518 23.21 29.10 3.86
N PHE A 519 22.17 29.92 4.03
CA PHE A 519 22.32 31.37 4.22
C PHE A 519 21.50 31.85 5.41
N TYR A 520 21.89 33.00 5.99
CA TYR A 520 21.06 33.75 6.92
C TYR A 520 20.98 35.25 6.57
N SER A 521 19.96 35.92 7.08
CA SER A 521 19.70 37.36 6.95
C SER A 521 19.31 37.95 8.29
N THR A 522 19.84 39.14 8.63
CA THR A 522 19.48 39.92 9.84
C THR A 522 18.51 41.07 9.54
N ASP A 523 18.05 41.17 8.30
CA ASP A 523 17.20 42.26 7.78
C ASP A 523 15.97 41.74 7.02
N LEU A 524 15.50 40.54 7.40
CA LEU A 524 14.30 39.88 6.87
C LEU A 524 14.32 39.66 5.35
N GLY A 525 15.52 39.50 4.79
CA GLY A 525 15.77 38.99 3.44
C GLY A 525 16.39 39.97 2.45
N ASP A 526 16.76 41.18 2.88
CA ASP A 526 17.35 42.20 2.00
C ASP A 526 18.85 41.94 1.74
N LEU A 527 19.60 41.46 2.75
CA LEU A 527 20.98 40.99 2.67
C LEU A 527 21.12 39.56 3.21
N TRP A 528 21.99 38.78 2.59
CA TRP A 528 22.24 37.38 2.91
C TRP A 528 23.72 37.10 3.13
N ILE A 529 24.02 36.36 4.19
CA ILE A 529 25.35 35.89 4.57
C ILE A 529 25.39 34.38 4.34
N ASP A 530 26.41 33.92 3.62
CA ASP A 530 26.66 32.51 3.36
C ASP A 530 27.39 31.88 4.56
N ILE A 531 26.79 30.83 5.11
CA ILE A 531 27.34 30.03 6.23
C ILE A 531 27.47 28.56 5.83
N THR A 532 27.53 28.27 4.53
CA THR A 532 27.65 26.90 4.02
C THR A 532 28.92 26.24 4.55
N PRO A 533 28.83 25.05 5.19
CA PRO A 533 30.00 24.30 5.63
C PRO A 533 30.95 23.99 4.48
N ASP A 534 32.26 23.85 4.76
CA ASP A 534 33.24 23.49 3.73
C ASP A 534 32.88 22.14 3.11
N HIS A 535 32.55 22.16 1.82
CA HIS A 535 32.22 20.98 1.05
C HIS A 535 33.35 19.94 1.08
N ASP A 536 34.62 20.38 1.01
CA ASP A 536 35.75 19.46 0.94
C ASP A 536 35.96 18.72 2.27
N GLN A 537 35.37 19.22 3.36
CA GLN A 537 35.28 18.56 4.66
C GLN A 537 34.04 17.65 4.79
N TYR A 538 32.91 17.99 4.15
CA TYR A 538 31.61 17.31 4.33
C TYR A 538 30.88 16.93 3.01
N PRO A 539 31.54 16.25 2.04
CA PRO A 539 31.07 16.19 0.65
C PRO A 539 29.74 15.46 0.42
N PHE A 540 29.35 14.54 1.30
CA PHE A 540 28.12 13.76 1.18
C PHE A 540 26.93 14.40 1.91
N LYS A 541 27.15 15.13 3.01
CA LYS A 541 26.09 15.68 3.86
C LYS A 541 25.28 16.75 3.10
N LEU A 542 25.96 17.61 2.34
CA LEU A 542 25.38 18.70 1.57
C LEU A 542 25.07 18.34 0.10
N ALA A 543 25.06 17.06 -0.25
CA ALA A 543 25.05 16.60 -1.65
C ALA A 543 23.80 16.98 -2.48
N VAL A 544 22.63 17.19 -1.85
CA VAL A 544 21.36 17.37 -2.59
C VAL A 544 20.46 18.44 -1.99
N ALA A 545 20.16 18.38 -0.70
CA ALA A 545 19.30 19.35 -0.02
C ALA A 545 19.71 19.47 1.45
N VAL A 546 19.40 20.61 2.06
CA VAL A 546 19.68 20.85 3.48
C VAL A 546 18.47 21.52 4.15
N GLY A 547 18.03 20.95 5.27
CA GLY A 547 17.12 21.59 6.23
C GLY A 547 17.90 22.31 7.33
N VAL A 548 17.34 23.40 7.87
CA VAL A 548 17.98 24.19 8.93
C VAL A 548 17.09 24.22 10.17
N VAL A 549 17.65 23.90 11.34
CA VAL A 549 16.98 24.00 12.64
C VAL A 549 17.85 24.85 13.58
N PRO A 550 17.52 26.14 13.79
CA PRO A 550 18.25 27.03 14.66
C PRO A 550 17.65 27.09 16.07
N ILE A 551 18.50 27.23 17.10
CA ILE A 551 18.09 27.53 18.48
C ILE A 551 19.22 28.27 19.20
N GLY A 552 18.99 29.54 19.57
CA GLY A 552 20.07 30.41 20.05
C GLY A 552 21.21 30.53 19.03
N ASP A 553 22.45 30.32 19.47
CA ASP A 553 23.64 30.22 18.60
C ASP A 553 23.86 28.80 18.04
N VAL A 554 23.05 27.80 18.44
CA VAL A 554 23.16 26.43 17.93
C VAL A 554 22.39 26.29 16.61
N LEU A 555 23.07 25.76 15.58
CA LEU A 555 22.48 25.45 14.28
C LEU A 555 22.65 23.97 13.97
N MET A 556 21.55 23.30 13.64
CA MET A 556 21.55 21.94 13.13
C MET A 556 21.18 21.92 11.64
N LEU A 557 22.06 21.37 10.81
CA LEU A 557 21.80 21.12 9.40
C LEU A 557 21.43 19.67 9.18
N ILE A 558 20.30 19.44 8.49
CA ILE A 558 19.79 18.11 8.18
C ILE A 558 19.96 17.88 6.68
N GLY A 559 21.02 17.15 6.33
CA GLY A 559 21.39 16.82 4.97
C GLY A 559 20.94 15.42 4.53
N ALA A 560 21.13 15.13 3.23
CA ALA A 560 20.67 13.88 2.62
C ALA A 560 21.38 12.60 3.13
N SER A 561 22.47 12.74 3.88
CA SER A 561 23.25 11.62 4.45
C SER A 561 23.65 11.84 5.92
N GLY A 562 22.90 12.67 6.67
CA GLY A 562 23.13 12.88 8.09
C GLY A 562 23.06 14.35 8.53
N VAL A 563 23.54 14.61 9.74
CA VAL A 563 23.48 15.91 10.42
C VAL A 563 24.86 16.58 10.44
N LEU A 564 24.88 17.92 10.49
CA LEU A 564 26.02 18.75 10.92
C LEU A 564 25.54 19.72 12.02
N LEU A 565 26.42 20.05 12.96
CA LEU A 565 26.17 20.99 14.06
C LEU A 565 27.12 22.18 14.02
N SER A 566 26.62 23.31 14.47
CA SER A 566 27.34 24.55 14.78
C SER A 566 26.90 25.03 16.16
N HIS A 567 27.81 25.56 16.97
CA HIS A 567 27.51 26.17 18.27
C HIS A 567 27.86 27.67 18.33
N ASP A 568 28.12 28.29 17.17
CA ASP A 568 28.60 29.67 17.03
C ASP A 568 27.86 30.45 15.93
N GLY A 569 26.61 30.07 15.64
CA GLY A 569 25.77 30.72 14.63
C GLY A 569 26.20 30.49 13.18
N GLY A 570 27.00 29.45 12.92
CA GLY A 570 27.41 29.00 11.59
C GLY A 570 28.83 29.42 11.19
N GLU A 571 29.67 29.87 12.13
CA GLU A 571 31.09 30.17 11.87
C GLU A 571 31.93 28.90 11.78
N THR A 572 31.63 27.87 12.60
CA THR A 572 32.28 26.56 12.55
C THR A 572 31.29 25.41 12.57
N TRP A 573 31.65 24.32 11.88
CA TRP A 573 30.79 23.15 11.71
C TRP A 573 31.51 21.88 12.13
N MET A 574 30.79 20.98 12.81
CA MET A 574 31.25 19.63 13.13
C MET A 574 30.22 18.56 12.71
N ASP A 575 30.73 17.37 12.40
CA ASP A 575 29.89 16.17 12.29
C ASP A 575 29.83 15.50 13.68
N PRO A 576 28.66 15.43 14.34
CA PRO A 576 28.53 14.73 15.62
C PRO A 576 28.74 13.22 15.51
N MET A 577 28.60 12.64 14.30
CA MET A 577 28.63 11.18 14.11
C MET A 577 29.47 10.80 12.88
N PRO A 578 30.80 11.05 12.89
CA PRO A 578 31.68 10.82 11.75
C PRO A 578 31.81 9.33 11.36
N ASP A 579 31.58 8.42 12.31
CA ASP A 579 31.67 6.96 12.13
C ASP A 579 30.30 6.27 11.97
N SER A 580 29.17 7.01 11.92
CA SER A 580 27.85 6.38 11.77
C SER A 580 27.48 6.17 10.30
N ASP A 581 27.26 4.91 9.91
CA ASP A 581 26.74 4.52 8.59
C ASP A 581 25.22 4.84 8.43
N MET A 582 24.75 5.95 9.01
CA MET A 582 23.34 6.37 8.97
C MET A 582 22.97 7.02 7.63
N PHE A 583 23.18 6.28 6.55
CA PHE A 583 22.52 6.48 5.25
C PHE A 583 20.99 6.33 5.40
N SER A 584 20.31 7.34 5.93
CA SER A 584 18.88 7.58 5.74
C SER A 584 18.70 8.65 4.67
N ILE A 585 18.73 8.23 3.39
CA ILE A 585 18.45 9.10 2.25
C ILE A 585 16.93 9.20 2.05
N SER A 586 16.24 9.73 3.06
CA SER A 586 14.78 9.91 3.03
C SER A 586 14.44 11.35 2.62
N PHE A 587 14.08 11.51 1.35
CA PHE A 587 13.61 12.77 0.77
C PHE A 587 12.20 13.12 1.23
N GLY A 588 12.09 13.78 2.37
CA GLY A 588 10.87 14.47 2.81
C GLY A 588 10.71 14.56 4.32
N ALA A 589 10.63 15.80 4.83
CA ALA A 589 9.91 16.18 6.04
C ALA A 589 10.04 15.28 7.29
N PHE A 590 11.25 14.85 7.65
CA PHE A 590 11.52 14.50 9.05
C PHE A 590 11.60 15.78 9.87
N HIS A 591 10.46 16.23 10.38
CA HIS A 591 10.42 17.36 11.30
C HIS A 591 11.34 17.06 12.49
N THR A 592 12.29 17.97 12.68
CA THR A 592 13.17 18.00 13.85
C THR A 592 12.87 19.31 14.56
N VAL A 593 12.66 19.20 15.87
CA VAL A 593 12.26 20.29 16.74
C VAL A 593 13.34 20.44 17.80
N ALA A 594 13.94 21.63 17.88
CA ALA A 594 14.72 22.03 19.04
C ALA A 594 13.75 22.49 20.13
N LEU A 595 13.84 21.90 21.33
CA LEU A 595 13.20 22.42 22.52
C LEU A 595 14.11 23.50 23.14
N ASP A 596 15.41 23.24 23.22
CA ASP A 596 16.46 24.17 23.65
C ASP A 596 17.81 23.79 23.02
N GLU A 597 18.88 24.49 23.39
CA GLU A 597 20.25 24.30 22.89
C GLU A 597 20.80 22.87 23.13
N ASN A 598 20.23 22.13 24.08
CA ASN A 598 20.63 20.76 24.41
C ASN A 598 19.62 19.72 23.89
N THR A 599 18.33 20.03 23.89
CA THR A 599 17.26 19.04 23.76
C THR A 599 16.59 19.12 22.40
N PHE A 600 16.75 18.07 21.59
CA PHE A 600 16.18 17.96 20.25
C PHE A 600 15.32 16.71 20.12
N TYR A 601 14.21 16.83 19.39
CA TYR A 601 13.31 15.73 19.05
C TYR A 601 13.22 15.60 17.53
N ARG A 602 13.36 14.38 17.01
CA ARG A 602 13.36 14.11 15.56
C ARG A 602 12.52 12.90 15.23
N ILE A 603 11.76 13.00 14.15
CA ILE A 603 11.08 11.86 13.54
C ILE A 603 12.08 11.08 12.69
N LEU A 604 12.05 9.75 12.81
CA LEU A 604 12.76 8.79 11.98
C LEU A 604 11.74 7.86 11.30
N ASP A 605 12.14 7.06 10.30
CA ASP A 605 11.26 6.12 9.59
C ASP A 605 10.48 5.16 10.54
N HIS A 606 11.00 4.96 11.75
CA HIS A 606 10.58 3.96 12.72
C HIS A 606 10.12 4.50 14.10
N GLY A 607 10.19 5.81 14.34
CA GLY A 607 9.92 6.37 15.67
C GLY A 607 10.19 7.86 15.84
N ILE A 608 10.11 8.32 17.09
CA ILE A 608 10.69 9.59 17.52
C ILE A 608 11.99 9.26 18.26
N ALA A 609 13.05 10.00 17.98
CA ALA A 609 14.31 9.99 18.72
C ALA A 609 14.50 11.33 19.44
N ARG A 610 15.24 11.29 20.56
CA ARG A 610 15.62 12.44 21.36
C ARG A 610 17.14 12.52 21.51
N SER A 611 17.68 13.73 21.40
CA SER A 611 19.00 14.12 21.91
C SER A 611 18.82 15.03 23.14
N MET A 612 19.78 14.98 24.07
CA MET A 612 19.86 15.83 25.27
C MET A 612 21.23 16.53 25.40
N ASP A 613 22.04 16.45 24.35
CA ASP A 613 23.44 16.85 24.26
C ASP A 613 23.72 17.69 23.00
N GLY A 614 22.74 18.47 22.55
CA GLY A 614 22.89 19.41 21.44
C GLY A 614 22.75 18.80 20.05
N GLY A 615 22.30 17.56 19.96
CA GLY A 615 22.26 16.76 18.74
C GLY A 615 23.44 15.81 18.55
N GLU A 616 24.38 15.75 19.52
CA GLU A 616 25.56 14.87 19.47
C GLU A 616 25.18 13.38 19.47
N THR A 617 24.31 12.95 20.39
CA THR A 617 23.79 11.58 20.46
C THR A 617 22.27 11.54 20.43
N TRP A 618 21.73 10.51 19.78
CA TRP A 618 20.29 10.33 19.61
C TRP A 618 19.88 8.97 20.17
N GLN A 619 18.77 8.96 20.93
CA GLN A 619 18.20 7.74 21.52
C GLN A 619 16.71 7.62 21.16
N PRO A 620 16.19 6.41 20.88
CA PRO A 620 14.75 6.21 20.65
C PRO A 620 13.91 6.67 21.85
N PHE A 621 12.93 7.54 21.61
CA PHE A 621 12.08 8.16 22.63
C PHE A 621 10.60 8.00 22.30
N THR A 622 10.09 6.78 22.54
CA THR A 622 8.70 6.39 22.23
C THR A 622 7.88 5.99 23.46
N ALA A 623 8.38 6.23 24.67
CA ALA A 623 7.66 5.87 25.90
C ALA A 623 6.28 6.55 25.96
N GLY A 624 5.22 5.78 26.22
CA GLY A 624 3.85 6.30 26.29
C GLY A 624 3.16 6.59 24.94
N LEU A 625 3.88 6.48 23.81
CA LEU A 625 3.25 6.44 22.49
C LEU A 625 2.69 5.05 22.24
N VAL A 626 1.36 4.94 22.25
CA VAL A 626 0.67 3.67 21.94
C VAL A 626 0.57 3.38 20.44
N ASN A 627 1.19 4.23 19.61
CA ASN A 627 1.47 3.95 18.21
C ASN A 627 2.63 2.94 18.14
N SER A 628 2.31 1.67 17.93
CA SER A 628 3.31 0.68 17.52
C SER A 628 2.69 -0.39 16.62
N ASN A 629 3.35 -0.66 15.49
CA ASN A 629 3.06 -1.82 14.67
C ASN A 629 3.63 -3.05 15.38
N VAL A 630 2.76 -4.01 15.69
CA VAL A 630 3.14 -5.27 16.34
C VAL A 630 2.82 -6.42 15.37
N PRO A 631 3.73 -6.71 14.41
CA PRO A 631 3.56 -7.81 13.45
C PRO A 631 3.68 -9.20 14.10
N SER A 632 4.33 -9.32 15.26
CA SER A 632 4.43 -10.59 15.99
C SER A 632 4.45 -10.38 17.51
N LEU A 633 3.77 -11.29 18.20
CA LEU A 633 3.73 -11.45 19.65
C LEU A 633 3.99 -12.92 19.95
N VAL A 634 4.70 -13.20 21.03
CA VAL A 634 4.86 -14.57 21.52
C VAL A 634 5.04 -14.57 23.04
N THR A 635 4.56 -15.62 23.69
CA THR A 635 4.63 -15.80 25.14
C THR A 635 5.54 -16.97 25.47
N VAL A 636 6.54 -16.73 26.31
CA VAL A 636 7.50 -17.76 26.75
C VAL A 636 7.72 -17.60 28.25
N GLU A 637 7.51 -18.68 29.01
CA GLU A 637 7.63 -18.73 30.47
C GLU A 637 6.91 -17.57 31.20
N ASN A 638 5.68 -17.25 30.76
CA ASN A 638 4.84 -16.15 31.26
C ASN A 638 5.44 -14.74 31.06
N VAL A 639 6.41 -14.60 30.15
CA VAL A 639 6.91 -13.32 29.66
C VAL A 639 6.38 -13.08 28.24
N LEU A 640 5.79 -11.92 28.02
CA LEU A 640 5.28 -11.49 26.72
C LEU A 640 6.40 -10.82 25.93
N TYR A 641 6.71 -11.33 24.75
CA TYR A 641 7.65 -10.73 23.81
C TYR A 641 6.87 -10.11 22.65
N ALA A 642 7.17 -8.86 22.34
CA ALA A 642 6.69 -8.16 21.17
C ALA A 642 7.84 -7.84 20.24
N LEU A 643 7.66 -8.19 18.97
CA LEU A 643 8.59 -7.83 17.91
C LEU A 643 8.03 -6.61 17.21
N THR A 644 8.67 -5.47 17.42
CA THR A 644 8.42 -4.26 16.65
C THR A 644 9.49 -4.13 15.56
N PRO A 645 9.25 -3.33 14.50
CA PRO A 645 10.26 -3.07 13.47
C PRO A 645 11.58 -2.45 13.97
N MET A 646 11.65 -2.02 15.24
CA MET A 646 12.85 -1.45 15.86
C MET A 646 13.60 -2.40 16.80
N ALA A 647 12.88 -3.30 17.46
CA ALA A 647 13.42 -4.04 18.60
C ALA A 647 12.55 -5.24 18.97
N ILE A 648 13.20 -6.27 19.52
CA ILE A 648 12.51 -7.25 20.34
C ILE A 648 12.38 -6.66 21.75
N ARG A 649 11.14 -6.58 22.26
CA ARG A 649 10.85 -6.07 23.61
C ARG A 649 10.12 -7.12 24.42
N LYS A 650 10.42 -7.18 25.71
CA LYS A 650 9.78 -8.09 26.67
C LYS A 650 8.96 -7.34 27.71
N SER A 651 7.94 -7.99 28.24
CA SER A 651 7.13 -7.52 29.35
C SER A 651 6.81 -8.69 30.28
N ALA A 652 7.21 -8.58 31.54
CA ALA A 652 6.94 -9.57 32.59
C ALA A 652 5.72 -9.22 33.45
N ASP A 653 5.03 -8.12 33.15
CA ASP A 653 3.87 -7.59 33.87
C ASP A 653 2.61 -7.48 32.99
N GLY A 654 2.59 -8.20 31.87
CA GLY A 654 1.47 -8.26 30.94
C GLY A 654 1.24 -6.96 30.17
N GLY A 655 2.30 -6.20 29.90
CA GLY A 655 2.31 -4.98 29.08
C GLY A 655 2.22 -3.67 29.86
N GLU A 656 2.38 -3.68 31.19
CA GLU A 656 2.46 -2.45 31.99
C GLU A 656 3.82 -1.76 31.87
N SER A 657 4.89 -2.52 31.63
CA SER A 657 6.22 -2.03 31.28
C SER A 657 6.86 -2.91 30.21
N TRP A 658 7.80 -2.34 29.45
CA TRP A 658 8.47 -3.00 28.34
C TRP A 658 9.96 -2.70 28.35
N GLU A 659 10.78 -3.74 28.30
CA GLU A 659 12.24 -3.68 28.27
C GLU A 659 12.77 -4.14 26.92
N THR A 660 13.80 -3.48 26.39
CA THR A 660 14.49 -3.92 25.17
C THR A 660 15.33 -5.17 25.45
N VAL A 661 15.19 -6.20 24.62
CA VAL A 661 16.04 -7.40 24.66
C VAL A 661 17.16 -7.23 23.64
N GLY A 662 18.41 -7.17 24.10
CA GLY A 662 19.58 -6.99 23.23
C GLY A 662 19.97 -8.25 22.48
N LEU A 663 20.61 -8.06 21.31
CA LEU A 663 21.43 -9.09 20.67
C LEU A 663 22.84 -9.00 21.29
N ASN A 664 23.32 -10.10 21.89
CA ASN A 664 24.64 -10.21 22.53
C ASN A 664 24.84 -9.29 23.77
N ALA A 665 25.74 -9.70 24.66
CA ALA A 665 26.03 -9.01 25.94
C ALA A 665 27.26 -8.07 25.87
N LYS A 666 27.85 -7.88 24.68
CA LYS A 666 29.12 -7.17 24.49
C LYS A 666 29.11 -6.08 23.42
N GLU A 667 28.17 -6.13 22.49
CA GLU A 667 28.05 -5.18 21.38
C GLU A 667 26.59 -4.78 21.29
N ASN A 668 26.29 -3.49 21.47
CA ASN A 668 24.97 -2.94 21.16
C ASN A 668 24.83 -2.88 19.64
N ILE A 669 24.54 -4.03 19.02
CA ILE A 669 24.08 -4.05 17.63
C ILE A 669 22.66 -3.49 17.64
N SER A 670 22.52 -2.21 17.28
CA SER A 670 21.21 -1.58 17.12
C SER A 670 20.39 -2.35 16.08
N LEU A 671 19.23 -2.86 16.50
CA LEU A 671 18.24 -3.53 15.65
C LEU A 671 17.59 -2.62 14.59
N GLU A 672 18.03 -1.36 14.47
CA GLU A 672 17.47 -0.27 13.65
C GLU A 672 17.36 -0.53 12.13
N ARG A 673 17.88 -1.66 11.64
CA ARG A 673 17.91 -2.02 10.21
C ARG A 673 17.49 -3.44 9.86
N VAL A 674 17.11 -4.26 10.83
CA VAL A 674 16.77 -5.67 10.58
C VAL A 674 15.37 -5.97 11.06
N GLU A 675 14.56 -6.63 10.23
CA GLU A 675 13.28 -7.20 10.65
C GLU A 675 13.54 -8.56 11.35
N PRO A 676 13.50 -8.65 12.70
CA PRO A 676 13.67 -9.92 13.37
C PRO A 676 12.45 -10.81 13.11
N LYS A 677 12.70 -12.07 12.74
CA LYS A 677 11.69 -13.13 12.75
C LYS A 677 11.91 -14.01 13.96
N VAL A 678 10.86 -14.68 14.45
CA VAL A 678 10.95 -15.59 15.60
C VAL A 678 10.25 -16.92 15.36
N ALA A 679 10.75 -17.92 16.07
CA ALA A 679 10.09 -19.20 16.28
C ALA A 679 10.27 -19.63 17.75
N THR A 680 9.36 -20.45 18.26
CA THR A 680 9.49 -21.08 19.58
C THR A 680 9.57 -22.58 19.45
N ALA A 681 10.49 -23.21 20.18
CA ALA A 681 10.58 -24.66 20.28
C ALA A 681 10.98 -25.07 21.70
N ASN A 682 10.27 -26.05 22.27
CA ASN A 682 10.54 -26.60 23.60
C ASN A 682 10.70 -25.55 24.72
N GLY A 683 9.91 -24.47 24.66
CA GLY A 683 9.95 -23.37 25.63
C GLY A 683 11.08 -22.35 25.41
N VAL A 684 11.88 -22.48 24.35
CA VAL A 684 12.95 -21.54 24.00
C VAL A 684 12.51 -20.65 22.85
N LEU A 685 12.73 -19.34 22.97
CA LEU A 685 12.54 -18.36 21.91
C LEU A 685 13.80 -18.27 21.03
N TYR A 686 13.61 -18.39 19.72
CA TYR A 686 14.65 -18.19 18.72
C TYR A 686 14.32 -16.96 17.87
N ALA A 687 15.35 -16.22 17.47
CA ALA A 687 15.22 -15.09 16.55
C ALA A 687 16.24 -15.21 15.40
N SER A 688 15.88 -14.73 14.21
CA SER A 688 16.81 -14.61 13.08
C SER A 688 16.97 -13.16 12.65
N THR A 689 18.20 -12.68 12.48
CA THR A 689 18.52 -11.40 11.82
C THR A 689 18.96 -11.65 10.39
N SER A 690 18.49 -10.82 9.46
CA SER A 690 19.06 -10.72 8.11
C SER A 690 19.96 -9.51 8.05
N GLU A 691 21.26 -9.72 7.97
CA GLU A 691 22.27 -8.67 7.86
C GLU A 691 22.90 -8.67 6.46
N LEU A 692 23.72 -7.66 6.19
CA LEU A 692 24.40 -7.47 4.91
C LEU A 692 25.37 -8.62 4.56
N GLU A 693 25.81 -9.38 5.58
CA GLU A 693 26.75 -10.49 5.45
C GLU A 693 26.07 -11.88 5.47
N GLY A 694 24.78 -11.99 5.83
CA GLY A 694 24.08 -13.28 5.89
C GLY A 694 22.84 -13.30 6.80
N VAL A 695 22.41 -14.50 7.20
CA VAL A 695 21.36 -14.70 8.21
C VAL A 695 21.96 -15.28 9.48
N THR A 696 21.88 -14.54 10.58
CA THR A 696 22.36 -14.99 11.89
C THR A 696 21.19 -15.48 12.74
N LEU A 697 21.33 -16.68 13.31
CA LEU A 697 20.34 -17.27 14.23
C LEU A 697 20.77 -17.10 15.68
N PHE A 698 19.83 -16.65 16.50
CA PHE A 698 20.00 -16.46 17.94
C PHE A 698 18.96 -17.27 18.71
N ARG A 699 19.33 -17.69 19.92
CA ARG A 699 18.41 -18.18 20.94
C ARG A 699 18.38 -17.22 22.11
N LEU A 700 17.23 -17.07 22.76
CA LEU A 700 17.13 -16.35 24.02
C LEU A 700 17.96 -17.09 25.09
N SER A 701 18.62 -16.33 25.95
CA SER A 701 19.36 -16.84 27.10
C SER A 701 18.44 -17.43 28.16
N ASP A 702 18.97 -18.37 28.95
CA ASP A 702 18.24 -19.04 30.03
C ASP A 702 17.77 -18.07 31.14
N ASP A 703 18.34 -16.85 31.21
CA ASP A 703 17.91 -15.77 32.10
C ASP A 703 16.95 -14.75 31.43
N SER A 704 16.52 -15.02 30.20
CA SER A 704 15.55 -14.22 29.44
C SER A 704 15.93 -12.73 29.25
N ASN A 705 17.23 -12.41 29.24
CA ASN A 705 17.73 -11.04 29.15
C ASN A 705 18.41 -10.69 27.82
N VAL A 706 18.94 -11.67 27.09
CA VAL A 706 19.76 -11.41 25.90
C VAL A 706 19.64 -12.54 24.87
N PHE A 707 19.67 -12.20 23.59
CA PHE A 707 19.80 -13.17 22.51
C PHE A 707 21.26 -13.53 22.29
N LEU A 708 21.57 -14.83 22.30
CA LEU A 708 22.90 -15.38 22.08
C LEU A 708 22.93 -16.14 20.74
N PRO A 709 23.99 -16.00 19.92
CA PRO A 709 24.12 -16.76 18.68
C PRO A 709 24.01 -18.28 18.91
N VAL A 710 23.36 -18.99 18.00
CA VAL A 710 23.26 -20.46 18.05
C VAL A 710 24.60 -21.05 17.59
N GLU A 711 25.36 -21.61 18.54
CA GLU A 711 26.69 -22.17 18.26
C GLU A 711 26.67 -23.26 17.17
N GLY A 712 27.52 -23.10 16.17
CA GLY A 712 27.76 -24.09 15.12
C GLY A 712 26.82 -24.02 13.91
N VAL A 713 25.85 -23.09 13.89
CA VAL A 713 25.10 -22.78 12.66
C VAL A 713 26.07 -22.21 11.62
N PRO A 714 26.12 -22.77 10.40
CA PRO A 714 26.93 -22.24 9.32
C PRO A 714 26.26 -21.03 8.66
N ASP A 715 27.04 -20.10 8.15
CA ASP A 715 26.52 -18.99 7.35
C ASP A 715 26.00 -19.49 5.99
N PHE A 716 25.03 -18.76 5.42
CA PHE A 716 24.73 -18.87 3.99
C PHE A 716 25.85 -18.17 3.19
N GLU A 717 26.13 -18.61 1.95
CA GLU A 717 27.23 -18.05 1.14
C GLU A 717 27.11 -16.52 0.98
N GLU A 718 28.20 -15.79 1.27
CA GLU A 718 28.27 -14.31 1.16
C GLU A 718 27.72 -13.80 -0.17
N ASP A 719 26.88 -12.76 -0.12
CA ASP A 719 26.61 -11.96 -1.32
C ASP A 719 27.82 -11.08 -1.65
N THR A 720 28.74 -11.68 -2.41
CA THR A 720 29.96 -11.03 -2.88
C THR A 720 29.71 -9.78 -3.74
N LEU A 721 28.51 -9.57 -4.30
CA LEU A 721 28.19 -8.36 -5.07
C LEU A 721 27.88 -7.18 -4.13
N HIS A 722 27.10 -7.41 -3.07
CA HIS A 722 26.69 -6.34 -2.15
C HIS A 722 27.85 -5.82 -1.30
N VAL A 723 28.65 -6.72 -0.71
CA VAL A 723 29.82 -6.38 0.12
C VAL A 723 30.90 -5.66 -0.70
N GLN A 724 31.12 -6.06 -1.96
CA GLN A 724 32.05 -5.36 -2.86
C GLN A 724 31.55 -3.96 -3.24
N TRP A 725 30.24 -3.76 -3.39
CA TRP A 725 29.66 -2.46 -3.71
C TRP A 725 29.84 -1.45 -2.55
N GLN A 726 29.52 -1.83 -1.31
CA GLN A 726 29.71 -0.95 -0.15
C GLN A 726 31.18 -0.59 0.08
N LYS A 727 32.09 -1.57 0.07
CA LYS A 727 33.55 -1.33 0.20
C LYS A 727 34.04 -0.37 -0.88
N LYS A 728 33.60 -0.54 -2.13
CA LYS A 728 33.93 0.35 -3.24
C LYS A 728 33.33 1.75 -3.10
N LEU A 729 32.16 1.91 -2.45
CA LEU A 729 31.54 3.20 -2.17
C LEU A 729 32.37 3.99 -1.14
N ILE A 730 32.75 3.33 -0.04
CA ILE A 730 33.62 3.86 1.01
C ILE A 730 35.01 4.21 0.45
N GLU A 731 35.60 3.33 -0.38
CA GLU A 731 36.88 3.59 -1.05
C GLU A 731 36.80 4.73 -2.08
N THR A 732 35.67 4.90 -2.78
CA THR A 732 35.52 6.01 -3.74
C THR A 732 35.37 7.34 -3.00
N GLY A 733 34.63 7.37 -1.89
CA GLY A 733 34.50 8.54 -1.03
C GLY A 733 35.83 8.96 -0.38
N LYS A 734 36.63 8.00 0.11
CA LYS A 734 37.96 8.27 0.69
C LYS A 734 39.01 8.78 -0.31
N ASN A 735 38.73 8.73 -1.62
CA ASN A 735 39.68 9.08 -2.69
C ASN A 735 39.24 10.29 -3.55
N ASN A 736 38.24 11.08 -3.13
CA ASN A 736 37.63 12.15 -3.94
C ASN A 736 37.23 11.69 -5.36
N GLY A 737 36.71 10.46 -5.48
CA GLY A 737 36.20 9.94 -6.75
C GLY A 737 34.90 10.64 -7.19
N ASP A 738 34.57 10.53 -8.48
CA ASP A 738 33.36 11.15 -9.04
C ASP A 738 32.08 10.45 -8.52
N VAL A 739 31.56 10.96 -7.41
CA VAL A 739 30.37 10.47 -6.68
C VAL A 739 29.16 10.31 -7.60
N ASN A 740 29.01 11.16 -8.61
CA ASN A 740 27.90 11.11 -9.58
C ASN A 740 27.84 9.74 -10.28
N LYS A 741 29.00 9.17 -10.62
CA LYS A 741 29.11 7.90 -11.33
C LYS A 741 28.74 6.68 -10.48
N VAL A 742 28.73 6.85 -9.16
CA VAL A 742 28.26 5.86 -8.18
C VAL A 742 26.75 6.04 -7.92
N LEU A 743 26.28 7.29 -7.88
CA LEU A 743 24.85 7.60 -7.77
C LEU A 743 24.05 7.21 -9.01
N GLU A 744 24.59 7.34 -10.23
CA GLU A 744 23.95 6.82 -11.46
C GLU A 744 23.84 5.28 -11.47
N GLN A 745 24.73 4.57 -10.75
CA GLN A 745 24.63 3.11 -10.58
C GLN A 745 23.62 2.71 -9.49
N ARG A 746 23.16 3.65 -8.66
CA ARG A 746 22.19 3.42 -7.58
C ARG A 746 20.81 3.07 -8.13
N GLU A 747 20.31 3.79 -9.12
CA GLU A 747 18.94 3.57 -9.66
C GLU A 747 18.73 2.17 -10.27
N VAL A 748 19.80 1.51 -10.71
CA VAL A 748 19.73 0.15 -11.28
C VAL A 748 19.83 -0.95 -10.20
N ILE A 749 20.52 -0.68 -9.09
CA ILE A 749 20.84 -1.67 -8.04
C ILE A 749 19.89 -1.56 -6.83
N HIS A 750 19.34 -0.37 -6.56
CA HIS A 750 18.48 -0.10 -5.40
C HIS A 750 17.17 -0.90 -5.44
N ASP A 751 16.59 -1.10 -6.63
CA ASP A 751 15.39 -1.91 -6.79
C ASP A 751 15.69 -3.42 -6.68
N GLN A 752 16.85 -3.88 -7.15
CA GLN A 752 17.26 -5.29 -7.02
C GLN A 752 17.65 -5.67 -5.58
N GLY A 753 18.46 -4.84 -4.91
CA GLY A 753 19.01 -5.15 -3.58
C GLY A 753 17.99 -5.12 -2.44
N ILE A 754 16.99 -4.24 -2.50
CA ILE A 754 15.90 -4.19 -1.49
C ILE A 754 14.94 -5.37 -1.67
N GLU A 755 14.71 -5.80 -2.91
CA GLU A 755 13.91 -6.99 -3.19
C GLU A 755 14.65 -8.26 -2.73
N GLU A 756 15.96 -8.38 -2.99
CA GLU A 756 16.81 -9.48 -2.51
C GLU A 756 16.92 -9.54 -0.98
N GLN A 757 17.07 -8.41 -0.27
CA GLN A 757 17.05 -8.38 1.20
C GLN A 757 15.71 -8.86 1.80
N ARG A 758 14.60 -8.66 1.08
CA ARG A 758 13.27 -9.18 1.43
C ARG A 758 13.07 -10.67 1.08
N THR A 759 14.06 -11.38 0.52
CA THR A 759 13.95 -12.83 0.16
C THR A 759 14.38 -13.82 1.25
N ASN A 760 14.91 -13.35 2.38
CA ASN A 760 15.12 -14.21 3.54
C ASN A 760 13.77 -14.47 4.20
N GLY A 761 13.31 -15.72 4.19
CA GLY A 761 11.91 -16.07 4.42
C GLY A 761 11.59 -16.44 5.86
N THR A 762 10.60 -17.31 6.07
CA THR A 762 10.25 -17.77 7.42
C THR A 762 11.23 -18.85 7.92
N PHE A 763 11.27 -19.09 9.23
CA PHE A 763 12.01 -20.21 9.82
C PHE A 763 11.19 -20.87 10.93
N THR A 764 11.48 -22.13 11.22
CA THR A 764 10.92 -22.87 12.35
C THR A 764 11.96 -23.82 12.95
N VAL A 765 11.75 -24.23 14.20
CA VAL A 765 12.69 -25.06 14.96
C VAL A 765 11.92 -26.27 15.52
N SER A 766 12.49 -27.47 15.39
CA SER A 766 11.97 -28.68 16.03
C SER A 766 13.13 -29.50 16.58
N ASP A 767 13.14 -29.67 17.90
CA ASP A 767 14.22 -30.31 18.67
C ASP A 767 15.61 -29.75 18.30
N ASP A 768 16.50 -30.56 17.71
CA ASP A 768 17.85 -30.17 17.27
C ASP A 768 17.90 -29.77 15.76
N THR A 769 16.75 -29.59 15.10
CA THR A 769 16.65 -29.23 13.66
C THR A 769 16.04 -27.86 13.45
N ILE A 770 16.68 -27.05 12.60
CA ILE A 770 16.19 -25.73 12.17
C ILE A 770 15.83 -25.80 10.68
N PHE A 771 14.66 -25.30 10.31
CA PHE A 771 14.24 -25.11 8.92
C PHE A 771 14.18 -23.61 8.62
N MET A 772 14.74 -23.18 7.50
CA MET A 772 14.83 -21.77 7.13
C MET A 772 14.64 -21.59 5.62
N GLU A 773 13.75 -20.68 5.22
CA GLU A 773 13.70 -20.18 3.85
C GLU A 773 14.80 -19.14 3.62
N TYR A 774 15.61 -19.37 2.60
CA TYR A 774 16.63 -18.43 2.13
C TYR A 774 16.57 -18.36 0.61
N ARG A 775 16.41 -17.15 0.03
CA ARG A 775 16.28 -16.95 -1.43
C ARG A 775 15.23 -17.85 -2.09
N HIS A 776 14.04 -17.90 -1.49
CA HIS A 776 12.89 -18.73 -1.91
C HIS A 776 13.13 -20.25 -1.94
N LYS A 777 14.17 -20.72 -1.27
CA LYS A 777 14.49 -22.15 -1.11
C LYS A 777 14.41 -22.54 0.34
N LEU A 778 13.83 -23.71 0.61
CA LEU A 778 13.79 -24.26 1.95
C LEU A 778 15.08 -25.03 2.22
N PHE A 779 15.77 -24.64 3.29
CA PHE A 779 16.92 -25.33 3.83
C PHE A 779 16.60 -25.87 5.22
N ARG A 780 17.37 -26.87 5.64
CA ARG A 780 17.43 -27.32 7.02
C ARG A 780 18.88 -27.38 7.51
N TRP A 781 19.04 -27.37 8.82
CA TRP A 781 20.29 -27.68 9.49
C TRP A 781 19.98 -28.47 10.77
N ARG A 782 20.61 -29.64 10.94
CA ARG A 782 20.60 -30.37 12.21
C ARG A 782 21.85 -30.02 13.01
N ARG A 783 21.71 -29.93 14.34
CA ARG A 783 22.81 -29.58 15.23
C ARG A 783 24.02 -30.51 15.06
N GLY A 784 25.15 -29.92 14.65
CA GLY A 784 26.40 -30.64 14.37
C GLY A 784 26.66 -30.94 12.90
N GLU A 785 25.72 -30.64 11.99
CA GLU A 785 25.99 -30.55 10.56
C GLU A 785 26.86 -29.33 10.25
N THR A 786 27.76 -29.44 9.26
CA THR A 786 28.74 -28.38 8.94
C THR A 786 28.28 -27.42 7.83
N ALA A 787 27.08 -27.63 7.28
CA ALA A 787 26.51 -26.86 6.17
C ALA A 787 24.98 -26.99 6.19
N TRP A 788 24.28 -25.99 5.63
CA TRP A 788 22.84 -26.10 5.36
C TRP A 788 22.56 -27.16 4.30
N HIS A 789 21.51 -27.95 4.52
CA HIS A 789 21.01 -28.93 3.58
C HIS A 789 19.78 -28.39 2.85
N TYR A 790 19.85 -28.25 1.52
CA TYR A 790 18.71 -27.87 0.70
C TYR A 790 17.69 -29.01 0.62
N THR A 791 16.45 -28.78 1.03
CA THR A 791 15.43 -29.84 1.18
C THR A 791 14.76 -30.25 -0.15
N GLY A 792 15.14 -29.62 -1.27
CA GLY A 792 14.55 -29.87 -2.58
C GLY A 792 13.37 -28.97 -2.93
N LEU A 793 12.83 -28.20 -1.98
CA LEU A 793 11.70 -27.30 -2.19
C LEU A 793 12.14 -25.85 -2.52
N GLU A 794 11.62 -25.35 -3.63
CA GLU A 794 11.76 -23.97 -4.12
C GLU A 794 10.36 -23.41 -4.43
N ASP A 795 10.15 -22.15 -4.11
CA ASP A 795 8.92 -21.39 -4.40
C ASP A 795 9.26 -20.35 -5.49
N GLN A 796 9.05 -20.71 -6.76
CA GLN A 796 9.44 -19.88 -7.91
C GLN A 796 8.46 -18.71 -8.14
N GLN A 797 8.96 -17.61 -8.72
CA GLN A 797 8.25 -16.33 -8.82
C GLN A 797 6.84 -16.44 -9.47
N GLY A 798 5.82 -16.19 -8.65
CA GLY A 798 4.47 -15.81 -9.05
C GLY A 798 4.05 -14.50 -8.36
N ILE A 799 3.01 -13.83 -8.87
CA ILE A 799 2.45 -12.62 -8.22
C ILE A 799 1.64 -13.06 -7.00
N SER A 800 2.30 -13.17 -5.84
CA SER A 800 1.60 -13.32 -4.57
C SER A 800 0.67 -12.13 -4.34
N PRO A 801 -0.58 -12.33 -3.87
CA PRO A 801 -1.43 -11.23 -3.43
C PRO A 801 -0.85 -10.51 -2.19
N ILE A 802 0.04 -11.16 -1.43
CA ILE A 802 0.73 -10.62 -0.26
C ILE A 802 2.23 -10.46 -0.58
N LYS A 803 2.67 -9.21 -0.71
CA LYS A 803 4.08 -8.86 -0.98
C LYS A 803 4.97 -9.32 0.18
N GLY A 804 6.08 -10.02 -0.12
CA GLY A 804 7.08 -10.42 0.86
C GLY A 804 6.79 -11.69 1.69
N LYS A 805 5.64 -12.37 1.49
CA LYS A 805 5.40 -13.68 2.13
C LYS A 805 6.00 -14.80 1.27
N GLY A 806 6.76 -15.71 1.89
CA GLY A 806 7.34 -16.91 1.26
C GLY A 806 6.64 -18.19 1.72
N PHE A 807 7.41 -19.20 2.12
CA PHE A 807 6.89 -20.42 2.71
C PHE A 807 6.14 -20.15 4.04
N THR A 808 5.19 -21.02 4.37
CA THR A 808 4.59 -21.11 5.71
C THR A 808 4.95 -22.47 6.30
N LEU A 809 5.61 -22.50 7.47
CA LEU A 809 6.25 -23.72 8.02
C LEU A 809 5.69 -24.08 9.41
N ALA A 810 5.56 -25.38 9.67
CA ALA A 810 5.44 -25.93 11.02
C ALA A 810 6.19 -27.26 11.13
N ALA A 811 6.88 -27.51 12.24
CA ALA A 811 7.63 -28.75 12.48
C ALA A 811 7.38 -29.26 13.92
N SER A 812 7.16 -30.56 14.07
CA SER A 812 6.97 -31.24 15.36
C SER A 812 7.64 -32.62 15.34
N GLY A 813 8.80 -32.71 15.99
CA GLY A 813 9.69 -33.86 15.87
C GLY A 813 10.09 -34.05 14.40
N ASN A 814 9.95 -35.27 13.88
CA ASN A 814 10.29 -35.60 12.50
C ASN A 814 9.25 -35.16 11.45
N THR A 815 8.08 -34.68 11.87
CA THR A 815 6.98 -34.30 10.97
C THR A 815 7.06 -32.81 10.65
N VAL A 816 7.12 -32.47 9.35
CA VAL A 816 7.20 -31.09 8.87
C VAL A 816 6.12 -30.83 7.83
N TYR A 817 5.35 -29.78 8.00
CA TYR A 817 4.45 -29.24 6.98
C TYR A 817 5.00 -27.92 6.44
N THR A 818 4.93 -27.76 5.12
CA THR A 818 5.32 -26.52 4.44
C THR A 818 4.33 -26.17 3.33
N GLY A 819 3.75 -24.98 3.42
CA GLY A 819 2.90 -24.40 2.39
C GLY A 819 3.69 -23.41 1.53
N LYS A 820 3.61 -23.53 0.20
CA LYS A 820 4.09 -22.50 -0.75
C LYS A 820 3.09 -21.36 -0.91
N ARG A 821 3.52 -20.23 -1.47
CA ARG A 821 2.67 -19.07 -1.77
C ARG A 821 1.38 -19.40 -2.52
N GLU A 822 1.44 -20.26 -3.55
CA GLU A 822 0.30 -20.57 -4.44
C GLU A 822 -0.66 -21.65 -3.89
N GLY A 823 -0.58 -21.99 -2.60
CA GLY A 823 -1.54 -22.92 -1.95
C GLY A 823 -1.16 -24.40 -1.97
N GLU A 824 -0.01 -24.77 -2.56
CA GLU A 824 0.52 -26.14 -2.49
C GLU A 824 1.02 -26.47 -1.06
N LEU A 825 0.57 -27.58 -0.48
CA LEU A 825 0.99 -28.08 0.84
C LEU A 825 1.82 -29.36 0.70
N PHE A 826 3.00 -29.37 1.32
CA PHE A 826 3.89 -30.53 1.38
C PHE A 826 4.08 -31.03 2.80
N LEU A 827 4.16 -32.36 2.94
CA LEU A 827 4.40 -33.10 4.17
C LEU A 827 5.72 -33.88 4.07
N SER A 828 6.58 -33.74 5.08
CA SER A 828 7.71 -34.64 5.34
C SER A 828 7.50 -35.38 6.67
N LEU A 829 7.94 -36.64 6.71
CA LEU A 829 7.97 -37.51 7.90
C LEU A 829 9.41 -37.87 8.33
N ASP A 830 10.40 -37.19 7.76
CA ASP A 830 11.84 -37.50 7.85
C ASP A 830 12.72 -36.23 7.95
N ASP A 831 12.27 -35.23 8.72
CA ASP A 831 12.95 -33.95 8.93
C ASP A 831 13.23 -33.17 7.62
N GLY A 832 12.34 -33.26 6.63
CA GLY A 832 12.52 -32.63 5.33
C GLY A 832 13.57 -33.27 4.42
N ASP A 833 13.95 -34.54 4.64
CA ASP A 833 14.74 -35.33 3.68
C ASP A 833 13.91 -35.66 2.42
N THR A 834 12.63 -35.96 2.57
CA THR A 834 11.68 -36.20 1.47
C THR A 834 10.34 -35.51 1.71
N TRP A 835 9.64 -35.20 0.62
CA TRP A 835 8.37 -34.47 0.64
C TRP A 835 7.30 -35.20 -0.16
N THR A 836 6.11 -35.27 0.42
CA THR A 836 4.87 -35.72 -0.22
C THR A 836 3.99 -34.50 -0.43
N ASP A 837 3.53 -34.29 -1.67
CA ASP A 837 2.49 -33.29 -1.96
C ASP A 837 1.14 -33.83 -1.45
N VAL A 838 0.49 -33.08 -0.57
CA VAL A 838 -0.82 -33.41 0.01
C VAL A 838 -1.92 -32.45 -0.45
N THR A 839 -1.65 -31.59 -1.44
CA THR A 839 -2.55 -30.53 -1.91
C THR A 839 -3.89 -31.06 -2.43
N GLU A 840 -3.91 -32.22 -3.11
CA GLU A 840 -5.16 -32.84 -3.58
C GLU A 840 -6.04 -33.40 -2.45
N ASN A 841 -5.51 -33.57 -1.23
CA ASN A 841 -6.23 -34.09 -0.08
C ASN A 841 -6.91 -32.98 0.76
N LEU A 842 -6.61 -31.71 0.49
CA LEU A 842 -7.08 -30.58 1.28
C LEU A 842 -8.61 -30.42 1.18
N ALA A 843 -9.25 -30.05 2.29
CA ALA A 843 -10.71 -30.07 2.40
C ALA A 843 -11.42 -29.09 1.46
N PHE A 844 -10.74 -28.01 1.06
CA PHE A 844 -11.21 -27.01 0.09
C PHE A 844 -10.01 -26.30 -0.58
N PRO A 845 -10.17 -25.75 -1.80
CA PRO A 845 -9.18 -24.88 -2.41
C PRO A 845 -9.23 -23.46 -1.81
N PHE A 846 -8.08 -22.80 -1.75
CA PHE A 846 -7.90 -21.46 -1.17
C PHE A 846 -6.81 -20.70 -1.94
N GLY A 847 -6.65 -19.40 -1.68
CA GLY A 847 -5.72 -18.52 -2.38
C GLY A 847 -4.32 -18.46 -1.75
N TYR A 848 -4.22 -18.48 -0.42
CA TYR A 848 -2.94 -18.45 0.29
C TYR A 848 -3.04 -19.00 1.74
N PHE A 849 -1.93 -19.51 2.26
CA PHE A 849 -1.82 -19.88 3.67
C PHE A 849 -1.72 -18.64 4.57
N LYS A 850 -2.46 -18.63 5.68
CA LYS A 850 -2.25 -17.68 6.79
C LYS A 850 -1.18 -18.22 7.74
N GLU A 851 -1.43 -19.35 8.38
CA GLU A 851 -0.53 -19.99 9.36
C GLU A 851 -0.69 -21.52 9.36
N ILE A 852 0.32 -22.24 9.86
CA ILE A 852 0.27 -23.69 10.11
C ILE A 852 0.78 -23.91 11.54
N HIS A 853 0.08 -24.71 12.34
CA HIS A 853 0.43 -24.99 13.74
C HIS A 853 0.16 -26.46 14.11
N PHE A 854 0.91 -26.98 15.08
CA PHE A 854 0.65 -28.29 15.68
C PHE A 854 -0.05 -28.15 17.03
N ALA A 855 -1.12 -28.93 17.25
CA ALA A 855 -1.78 -29.11 18.53
C ALA A 855 -1.74 -30.59 18.92
N GLY A 856 -0.79 -30.94 19.79
CA GLY A 856 -0.36 -32.32 19.99
C GLY A 856 0.08 -32.94 18.66
N SER A 857 -0.56 -34.04 18.27
CA SER A 857 -0.32 -34.73 16.99
C SER A 857 -1.21 -34.27 15.83
N THR A 858 -2.04 -33.24 16.02
CA THR A 858 -2.94 -32.72 14.98
C THR A 858 -2.35 -31.45 14.37
N VAL A 859 -2.24 -31.39 13.04
CA VAL A 859 -1.89 -30.15 12.34
C VAL A 859 -3.15 -29.33 12.06
N TYR A 860 -3.06 -28.01 12.24
CA TYR A 860 -4.08 -27.03 11.87
C TYR A 860 -3.49 -26.07 10.84
N VAL A 861 -4.24 -25.82 9.76
CA VAL A 861 -3.86 -24.96 8.64
C VAL A 861 -4.92 -23.87 8.50
N SER A 862 -4.52 -22.60 8.72
CA SER A 862 -5.35 -21.43 8.47
C SER A 862 -5.08 -20.87 7.07
N THR A 863 -6.12 -20.41 6.39
CA THR A 863 -6.09 -19.90 5.01
C THR A 863 -6.99 -18.66 4.87
N ASP A 864 -7.02 -18.06 3.68
CA ASP A 864 -7.98 -17.01 3.31
C ASP A 864 -9.44 -17.48 3.20
N MET A 865 -9.68 -18.80 3.16
CA MET A 865 -11.02 -19.38 3.02
C MET A 865 -11.58 -19.99 4.32
N GLY A 866 -10.70 -20.41 5.24
CA GLY A 866 -11.10 -21.01 6.52
C GLY A 866 -9.95 -21.73 7.22
N VAL A 867 -10.29 -22.51 8.26
CA VAL A 867 -9.33 -23.39 8.96
C VAL A 867 -9.66 -24.86 8.69
N MET A 868 -8.63 -25.63 8.36
CA MET A 868 -8.71 -27.09 8.21
C MET A 868 -7.67 -27.78 9.10
N ARG A 869 -7.86 -29.07 9.37
CA ARG A 869 -6.96 -29.86 10.24
C ARG A 869 -6.79 -31.29 9.76
N SER A 870 -5.71 -31.94 10.19
CA SER A 870 -5.46 -33.36 9.94
C SER A 870 -4.63 -34.02 11.05
N GLN A 871 -4.74 -35.33 11.20
CA GLN A 871 -3.89 -36.15 12.09
C GLN A 871 -2.88 -37.03 11.35
N ASP A 872 -3.06 -37.23 10.04
CA ASP A 872 -2.30 -38.15 9.19
C ASP A 872 -1.73 -37.48 7.92
N GLY A 873 -2.23 -36.28 7.56
CA GLY A 873 -1.91 -35.58 6.30
C GLY A 873 -2.70 -36.08 5.09
N GLU A 874 -3.41 -37.20 5.22
CA GLU A 874 -4.23 -37.83 4.16
C GLU A 874 -5.70 -37.43 4.27
N THR A 875 -6.22 -37.25 5.49
CA THR A 875 -7.61 -36.90 5.77
C THR A 875 -7.69 -35.51 6.39
N TRP A 876 -8.39 -34.60 5.71
CA TRP A 876 -8.55 -33.21 6.13
C TRP A 876 -9.98 -32.89 6.50
N GLU A 877 -10.17 -32.32 7.69
CA GLU A 877 -11.47 -31.88 8.22
C GLU A 877 -11.53 -30.35 8.27
N VAL A 878 -12.68 -29.79 7.90
CA VAL A 878 -12.97 -28.35 8.07
C VAL A 878 -13.35 -28.06 9.52
N VAL A 879 -12.79 -27.00 10.10
CA VAL A 879 -13.09 -26.57 11.47
C VAL A 879 -14.15 -25.47 11.40
N THR A 880 -15.42 -25.83 11.59
CA THR A 880 -16.57 -24.90 11.59
C THR A 880 -16.86 -24.37 13.00
N ASP A 881 -17.68 -23.32 13.10
CA ASP A 881 -18.35 -22.99 14.36
C ASP A 881 -19.45 -24.01 14.73
N VAL A 882 -20.12 -23.75 15.86
CA VAL A 882 -21.24 -24.57 16.38
C VAL A 882 -22.48 -24.59 15.48
N ASP A 883 -22.64 -23.60 14.60
CA ASP A 883 -23.75 -23.48 13.64
C ASP A 883 -23.40 -24.05 12.26
N GLY A 884 -22.14 -24.46 12.05
CA GLY A 884 -21.63 -25.03 10.81
C GLY A 884 -21.03 -24.03 9.83
N ASN A 885 -20.76 -22.78 10.25
CA ASN A 885 -20.12 -21.79 9.41
C ASN A 885 -18.59 -21.96 9.39
N GLU A 886 -17.99 -21.71 8.23
CA GLU A 886 -16.54 -21.67 8.06
C GLU A 886 -16.00 -20.31 8.51
N LEU A 887 -15.23 -20.30 9.60
CA LEU A 887 -14.57 -19.10 10.12
C LEU A 887 -13.15 -18.98 9.56
N ILE A 888 -12.82 -17.79 9.07
CA ILE A 888 -11.48 -17.42 8.65
C ILE A 888 -10.76 -16.87 9.89
N MET A 889 -9.68 -17.51 10.32
CA MET A 889 -8.87 -17.06 11.46
C MET A 889 -7.62 -16.33 10.99
N ASP A 890 -7.42 -15.10 11.45
CA ASP A 890 -6.28 -14.27 11.07
C ASP A 890 -4.98 -14.73 11.71
N ARG A 891 -5.05 -15.15 12.98
CA ARG A 891 -3.93 -15.76 13.72
C ARG A 891 -4.44 -16.91 14.57
N ILE A 892 -3.56 -17.88 14.82
CA ILE A 892 -3.80 -19.05 15.66
C ILE A 892 -2.69 -19.15 16.72
N VAL A 893 -3.09 -19.53 17.94
CA VAL A 893 -2.18 -19.88 19.04
C VAL A 893 -2.63 -21.22 19.62
N VAL A 894 -1.69 -22.03 20.08
CA VAL A 894 -1.94 -23.36 20.64
C VAL A 894 -1.50 -23.43 22.10
N ASP A 895 -2.38 -23.94 22.97
CA ASP A 895 -2.03 -24.36 24.33
C ASP A 895 -2.25 -25.88 24.48
N GLY A 896 -1.15 -26.63 24.36
CA GLY A 896 -1.11 -28.09 24.43
C GLY A 896 -1.92 -28.78 23.32
N VAL A 897 -3.22 -28.95 23.53
CA VAL A 897 -4.18 -29.57 22.60
C VAL A 897 -5.40 -28.68 22.30
N ILE A 898 -5.46 -27.47 22.87
CA ILE A 898 -6.50 -26.49 22.58
C ILE A 898 -5.93 -25.50 21.57
N VAL A 899 -6.69 -25.24 20.51
CA VAL A 899 -6.37 -24.21 19.53
C VAL A 899 -7.25 -22.99 19.77
N TYR A 900 -6.63 -21.82 19.78
CA TYR A 900 -7.27 -20.53 19.89
C TYR A 900 -7.10 -19.79 18.56
N GLY A 901 -8.20 -19.33 17.99
CA GLY A 901 -8.22 -18.52 16.77
C GLY A 901 -8.74 -17.12 17.05
N VAL A 902 -8.20 -16.11 16.36
CA VAL A 902 -8.71 -14.74 16.40
C VAL A 902 -9.05 -14.25 15.00
N CYS A 903 -10.15 -13.52 14.88
CA CYS A 903 -10.60 -12.85 13.66
C CYS A 903 -11.49 -11.65 14.01
N ASP A 904 -11.93 -10.87 13.02
CA ASP A 904 -12.74 -9.65 13.23
C ASP A 904 -13.99 -9.83 14.11
N SER A 905 -14.60 -11.02 14.13
CA SER A 905 -15.77 -11.30 14.98
C SER A 905 -15.43 -11.65 16.44
N GLY A 906 -14.15 -11.92 16.76
CA GLY A 906 -13.67 -12.15 18.12
C GLY A 906 -12.63 -13.26 18.27
N ILE A 907 -12.54 -13.84 19.47
CA ILE A 907 -11.66 -14.97 19.77
C ILE A 907 -12.50 -16.24 19.96
N TYR A 908 -12.00 -17.36 19.43
CA TYR A 908 -12.64 -18.67 19.48
C TYR A 908 -11.68 -19.72 20.07
N GLU A 909 -12.22 -20.67 20.85
CA GLU A 909 -11.53 -21.89 21.29
C GLU A 909 -12.08 -23.11 20.55
N THR A 910 -11.24 -24.10 20.23
CA THR A 910 -11.72 -25.40 19.74
C THR A 910 -12.32 -26.24 20.88
N ASP A 911 -13.56 -26.68 20.74
CA ASP A 911 -14.17 -27.63 21.67
C ASP A 911 -13.54 -29.04 21.55
N LYS A 912 -13.21 -29.66 22.69
CA LYS A 912 -12.49 -30.94 22.75
C LYS A 912 -13.33 -32.17 22.34
N GLN A 913 -14.65 -32.04 22.24
CA GLN A 913 -15.57 -33.14 21.89
C GLN A 913 -16.10 -33.00 20.47
N THR A 914 -16.56 -31.80 20.10
CA THR A 914 -17.14 -31.53 18.77
C THR A 914 -16.09 -31.11 17.74
N ASN A 915 -14.93 -30.62 18.18
CA ASN A 915 -13.90 -30.01 17.35
C ASN A 915 -14.38 -28.78 16.55
N THR A 916 -15.44 -28.12 17.02
CA THR A 916 -15.95 -26.88 16.45
C THR A 916 -15.38 -25.66 17.19
N TRP A 917 -15.32 -24.52 16.51
CA TRP A 917 -15.05 -23.24 17.13
C TRP A 917 -16.19 -22.83 18.06
N LYS A 918 -15.82 -22.45 19.28
CA LYS A 918 -16.69 -21.88 20.30
C LYS A 918 -16.18 -20.50 20.64
N GLN A 919 -17.03 -19.49 20.51
CA GLN A 919 -16.65 -18.11 20.78
C GLN A 919 -16.36 -17.89 22.28
N ILE A 920 -15.26 -17.21 22.58
CA ILE A 920 -14.86 -16.80 23.93
C ILE A 920 -15.29 -15.35 24.19
N THR A 921 -15.02 -14.48 23.22
CA THR A 921 -15.41 -13.07 23.23
C THR A 921 -15.90 -12.66 21.85
N ALA A 922 -16.89 -11.78 21.82
CA ALA A 922 -17.33 -11.06 20.63
C ALA A 922 -16.74 -9.64 20.64
N GLU A 923 -16.51 -9.08 19.44
CA GLU A 923 -15.89 -7.77 19.21
C GLU A 923 -14.41 -7.70 19.66
N LEU A 924 -13.52 -7.39 18.71
CA LEU A 924 -12.16 -6.95 18.99
C LEU A 924 -12.11 -5.41 19.01
N PRO A 925 -11.19 -4.77 19.76
CA PRO A 925 -11.00 -3.32 19.70
C PRO A 925 -10.43 -2.90 18.33
N HIS A 926 -9.59 -3.75 17.72
CA HIS A 926 -9.00 -3.60 16.40
C HIS A 926 -8.66 -4.97 15.81
N THR A 927 -8.49 -5.06 14.49
CA THR A 927 -7.97 -6.23 13.78
C THR A 927 -6.60 -6.66 14.33
N ALA A 928 -6.41 -7.97 14.51
CA ALA A 928 -5.21 -8.54 15.12
C ALA A 928 -4.13 -8.88 14.08
N THR A 929 -3.01 -8.14 14.10
CA THR A 929 -1.81 -8.47 13.31
C THR A 929 -0.93 -9.51 13.97
N ALA A 930 -1.08 -9.71 15.29
CA ALA A 930 -0.41 -10.74 16.06
C ALA A 930 -1.33 -11.23 17.19
N PHE A 931 -1.10 -12.46 17.66
CA PHE A 931 -1.89 -13.07 18.72
C PHE A 931 -0.97 -13.90 19.62
N ALA A 932 -1.14 -13.79 20.93
CA ALA A 932 -0.42 -14.59 21.92
C ALA A 932 -1.31 -14.89 23.14
N LEU A 933 -0.95 -15.93 23.89
CA LEU A 933 -1.68 -16.38 25.07
C LEU A 933 -0.70 -16.65 26.20
N ASP A 934 -0.84 -15.93 27.32
CA ASP A 934 -0.23 -16.34 28.59
C ASP A 934 -1.32 -16.84 29.52
N SER A 935 -1.36 -18.16 29.72
CA SER A 935 -2.20 -18.85 30.70
C SER A 935 -3.73 -18.63 30.53
N ARG A 936 -4.24 -17.46 30.89
CA ARG A 936 -5.65 -17.02 30.77
C ARG A 936 -5.80 -15.63 30.15
N THR A 937 -4.69 -14.99 29.78
CA THR A 937 -4.62 -13.64 29.24
C THR A 937 -4.28 -13.72 27.76
N PHE A 938 -5.24 -13.32 26.94
CA PHE A 938 -5.08 -13.19 25.51
C PHE A 938 -4.49 -11.83 25.19
N TYR A 939 -3.50 -11.79 24.30
CA TYR A 939 -2.89 -10.57 23.79
C TYR A 939 -3.09 -10.51 22.28
N ILE A 940 -3.59 -9.37 21.79
CA ILE A 940 -3.59 -9.04 20.37
C ILE A 940 -2.61 -7.91 20.11
N GLY A 941 -1.73 -8.10 19.13
CA GLY A 941 -0.93 -7.04 18.54
C GLY A 941 -1.70 -6.47 17.36
N THR A 942 -1.56 -5.16 17.12
CA THR A 942 -2.29 -4.45 16.08
C THR A 942 -1.32 -3.69 15.19
N LYS A 943 -1.76 -3.35 13.96
CA LYS A 943 -0.95 -2.64 12.96
C LYS A 943 -0.54 -1.23 13.41
N GLN A 944 -1.33 -0.60 14.28
CA GLN A 944 -1.20 0.83 14.62
C GLN A 944 -1.40 1.15 16.11
N ASN A 945 -2.14 0.34 16.87
CA ASN A 945 -2.61 0.67 18.22
C ASN A 945 -1.88 -0.09 19.33
N GLY A 946 -0.72 -0.69 19.02
CA GLY A 946 0.08 -1.47 19.96
C GLY A 946 -0.56 -2.80 20.35
N VAL A 947 -0.43 -3.16 21.63
CA VAL A 947 -0.91 -4.42 22.20
C VAL A 947 -2.11 -4.18 23.12
N PHE A 948 -3.16 -4.98 22.96
CA PHE A 948 -4.29 -5.06 23.89
C PHE A 948 -4.29 -6.40 24.58
N ARG A 949 -4.71 -6.44 25.85
CA ARG A 949 -4.92 -7.66 26.62
C ARG A 949 -6.38 -7.85 27.01
N PHE A 950 -6.81 -9.10 27.03
CA PHE A 950 -8.09 -9.54 27.57
C PHE A 950 -7.84 -10.72 28.52
N GLN A 951 -8.26 -10.59 29.77
CA GLN A 951 -8.16 -11.67 30.75
C GLN A 951 -9.49 -12.41 30.83
N ARG A 952 -9.45 -13.75 30.72
CA ARG A 952 -10.64 -14.58 30.86
C ARG A 952 -10.96 -14.79 32.34
N ASP A 953 -12.07 -14.21 32.79
CA ASP A 953 -12.65 -14.49 34.11
C ASP A 953 -13.16 -15.93 34.22
N ASP A 954 -13.14 -16.48 35.44
CA ASP A 954 -13.80 -17.74 35.77
C ASP A 954 -15.33 -17.55 35.79
N LEU A 955 -16.05 -18.36 35.01
CA LEU A 955 -17.51 -18.57 35.09
C LEU A 955 -17.85 -19.81 35.92
#